data_AF-A0A540V9H3-F1
#
_entry.id   AF-A0A540V9H3-F1
#
_cell.length_a   1.000
_cell.length_b   1.000
_cell.length_c   1.000
_cell.angle_alpha   90.00
_cell.angle_beta   90.00
_cell.angle_gamma   90.00
#
_symmetry.space_group_name_H-M   'P 1'
#
loop_
_entity.id
_entity.type
_entity.pdbx_description
1 polymer ?
#
loop_
_entity_poly.entity_id
_entity_poly.type
_entity_poly.pdbx_seq_one_letter_code
_entity_poly.pdbx_strand_id
1 'polypeptide(L)'
;MPPCKKGIFERKGAKKSRRESPESAFICVGQRPHLTLLQQSHLWSRLRRLSTKNPENFQGLFSIGAKYKSCGILPSDGHGARRLRVFHVCSAEVKRHGHAPGGPAGTSAEHAGLLKHLANQQRNGQREKETKSGGDHASTVWRKYPGRNSTLPPREETAGAFLLGFTSRLEASLGRGSLAITVTARQQRTGMKPRTYLYWCLGLLIAAPLLARVPWFSNEYVHTVFEVTALTLAFVAGSIALIYHRSRPAWQYLFLGVGLFGTALLDGVHVLLTLPMFTMAAQESVAKLVPWSWVLSRIYLGLTLALGALYLEKETEEDVFQTVDPRQSQRQPSSNTQTLVILILGFLAVLVLVLFLWLPLPTAINMLSPLHRPQELAAGFLFALAFALLYRRRNDFIGPLFHWVLLSLVINSSIEMFYMAWSGSLYDPLFNWTHLGKIGAYGLIVAGLAANKAYLVQELRRQHVALRQSYERLREEIEQRIQAEKQVRVYQQIVDDMPTGVFVLCLEDPEDLGSFRAILGNRSAGETLGVRLADWLGKRLDEFLPSSLETEFPRIYREVLQSQTPRDLGDIYYERDNIRGHFNIRVFPLDEQQVCILFEDVSQRRQMEDELRRYAARLEASNRELQDFAYIASHDLQEPLRKIRAFGDRLLQVNQGRLDERSQDYLRRMQDAAQRMQTLIDDLLTLSRVTTQGRPFVQVDLNAIVREVMGDLEALIEETGARIDADPLPTIWADPIQMRQLFQNLISNSIKFRRPEIPPHIQIRLVQDGPGSSADTSPPNEARSNPPEKPVTILVEDNGIGFDNAYAEKIFQPFQRLHGRAQFEGTGMGLAICRRIVERHNGTIRAEGRLNQGACFWITLPNVAPKPEDSQG
;
A
#
# COMPACT_ATOMS: atom_id res chain seq x y z
N MET A 1 35.24 -7.36 -46.97
CA MET A 1 35.21 -8.47 -47.94
C MET A 1 35.92 -9.66 -47.32
N PRO A 2 35.40 -10.91 -47.49
CA PRO A 2 35.62 -12.07 -46.61
C PRO A 2 36.61 -13.09 -47.26
N PRO A 3 36.83 -14.37 -46.83
CA PRO A 3 35.88 -15.47 -46.47
C PRO A 3 36.27 -16.27 -45.19
N CYS A 4 35.47 -17.12 -44.50
CA CYS A 4 34.33 -18.04 -44.75
C CYS A 4 34.70 -19.53 -45.02
N LYS A 5 34.19 -20.46 -44.17
CA LYS A 5 33.63 -21.83 -44.44
C LYS A 5 33.37 -22.55 -43.08
N LYS A 6 32.15 -22.91 -42.60
CA LYS A 6 31.10 -23.92 -42.99
C LYS A 6 31.67 -25.33 -43.24
N GLY A 7 31.21 -26.46 -42.67
CA GLY A 7 30.16 -26.81 -41.69
C GLY A 7 29.87 -28.34 -41.66
N ILE A 8 29.03 -28.78 -40.69
CA ILE A 8 28.00 -29.86 -40.73
C ILE A 8 28.35 -31.38 -40.58
N PHE A 9 27.80 -31.96 -39.48
CA PHE A 9 27.19 -33.29 -39.18
C PHE A 9 27.41 -34.57 -40.03
N GLU A 10 27.58 -35.74 -39.37
CA GLU A 10 26.51 -36.79 -39.20
C GLU A 10 26.90 -38.01 -38.32
N ARG A 11 25.86 -38.76 -37.87
CA ARG A 11 25.81 -39.85 -36.86
C ARG A 11 26.02 -41.27 -37.41
N LYS A 12 26.47 -42.19 -36.52
CA LYS A 12 26.05 -43.61 -36.24
C LYS A 12 27.31 -44.40 -35.82
N GLY A 13 27.36 -45.32 -34.86
CA GLY A 13 26.43 -45.97 -33.94
C GLY A 13 27.15 -47.21 -33.34
N ALA A 14 26.73 -47.74 -32.19
CA ALA A 14 26.96 -49.15 -31.80
C ALA A 14 26.18 -49.51 -30.52
N LYS A 15 25.54 -50.69 -30.53
CA LYS A 15 24.84 -51.37 -29.41
C LYS A 15 25.57 -52.69 -29.09
N LYS A 16 25.75 -53.01 -27.80
CA LYS A 16 25.68 -54.35 -27.15
C LYS A 16 26.08 -54.20 -25.66
N SER A 17 25.14 -54.23 -24.69
CA SER A 17 24.77 -55.35 -23.78
C SER A 17 25.96 -55.99 -23.03
N ARG A 18 26.02 -56.19 -21.70
CA ARG A 18 24.99 -56.63 -20.73
C ARG A 18 25.57 -56.65 -19.28
N ARG A 19 24.71 -56.46 -18.25
CA ARG A 19 24.82 -56.78 -16.79
C ARG A 19 25.78 -55.89 -15.95
N GLU A 20 25.47 -55.42 -14.73
CA GLU A 20 24.38 -55.59 -13.75
C GLU A 20 24.48 -54.49 -12.65
N SER A 21 23.37 -54.19 -11.97
CA SER A 21 23.17 -53.35 -10.74
C SER A 21 22.76 -51.86 -10.92
N PRO A 22 21.93 -51.32 -10.00
CA PRO A 22 20.86 -50.37 -10.36
C PRO A 22 21.29 -48.91 -10.31
N GLU A 23 21.14 -48.21 -11.45
CA GLU A 23 21.24 -46.76 -11.53
C GLU A 23 20.08 -46.09 -10.78
N SER A 24 20.48 -45.19 -9.87
CA SER A 24 19.70 -44.06 -9.38
C SER A 24 19.31 -43.15 -10.56
N ALA A 25 18.05 -43.21 -10.97
CA ALA A 25 17.50 -42.28 -11.94
C ALA A 25 17.39 -40.88 -11.33
N PHE A 26 18.42 -40.06 -11.54
CA PHE A 26 18.34 -38.61 -11.53
C PHE A 26 17.34 -38.17 -12.62
N ILE A 27 16.18 -37.64 -12.23
CA ILE A 27 15.35 -36.84 -13.14
C ILE A 27 15.78 -35.39 -12.96
N CYS A 28 16.52 -34.90 -13.94
CA CYS A 28 16.77 -33.48 -14.16
C CYS A 28 15.45 -32.82 -14.62
N VAL A 29 14.86 -31.95 -13.80
CA VAL A 29 13.77 -31.04 -14.24
C VAL A 29 14.33 -29.64 -14.36
N GLY A 30 15.02 -29.40 -15.48
CA GLY A 30 15.27 -28.08 -16.01
C GLY A 30 14.08 -27.60 -16.85
N GLN A 31 13.58 -26.41 -16.51
CA GLN A 31 12.80 -25.49 -17.35
C GLN A 31 11.54 -26.00 -18.08
N ARG A 32 10.35 -25.85 -17.45
CA ARG A 32 9.10 -25.30 -18.07
C ARG A 32 8.17 -24.78 -16.96
N PRO A 33 7.54 -23.60 -17.08
CA PRO A 33 6.54 -23.12 -16.13
C PRO A 33 5.15 -23.67 -16.46
N HIS A 34 4.30 -23.77 -15.42
CA HIS A 34 2.87 -24.17 -15.41
C HIS A 34 2.55 -25.69 -15.37
N LEU A 35 2.35 -26.20 -14.15
CA LEU A 35 1.38 -27.27 -13.89
C LEU A 35 0.18 -26.70 -13.12
N THR A 36 -1.03 -26.95 -13.61
CA THR A 36 -2.29 -26.62 -12.91
C THR A 36 -2.51 -27.48 -11.66
N LEU A 37 -3.13 -26.91 -10.61
CA LEU A 37 -3.46 -27.52 -9.30
C LEU A 37 -4.02 -28.96 -9.34
N LEU A 38 -4.67 -29.37 -10.42
CA LEU A 38 -5.20 -30.73 -10.63
C LEU A 38 -4.13 -31.81 -10.88
N GLN A 39 -2.94 -31.45 -11.39
CA GLN A 39 -1.87 -32.42 -11.62
C GLN A 39 -1.00 -32.66 -10.38
N GLN A 40 -0.93 -31.69 -9.45
CA GLN A 40 -0.27 -31.86 -8.16
C GLN A 40 -1.04 -32.81 -7.23
N SER A 41 -2.38 -32.81 -7.27
CA SER A 41 -3.19 -33.73 -6.46
C SER A 41 -3.06 -35.19 -6.92
N HIS A 42 -2.88 -35.42 -8.22
CA HIS A 42 -2.68 -36.77 -8.75
C HIS A 42 -1.31 -37.35 -8.37
N LEU A 43 -0.26 -36.52 -8.33
CA LEU A 43 1.08 -36.93 -7.88
C LEU A 43 1.08 -37.33 -6.40
N TRP A 44 0.41 -36.55 -5.54
CA TRP A 44 0.21 -36.87 -4.12
C TRP A 44 -0.64 -38.14 -3.91
N SER A 45 -1.64 -38.38 -4.75
CA SER A 45 -2.48 -39.60 -4.69
C SER A 45 -1.77 -40.89 -5.13
N ARG A 46 -0.72 -40.78 -5.95
CA ARG A 46 0.15 -41.90 -6.37
C ARG A 46 1.22 -42.19 -5.33
N LEU A 47 1.82 -41.16 -4.73
CA LEU A 47 2.79 -41.31 -3.64
C LEU A 47 2.15 -41.93 -2.38
N ARG A 48 0.91 -41.56 -2.06
CA ARG A 48 0.14 -42.17 -0.95
C ARG A 48 -0.22 -43.64 -1.16
N ARG A 49 -0.37 -44.08 -2.42
CA ARG A 49 -0.65 -45.48 -2.78
C ARG A 49 0.57 -46.38 -2.82
N LEU A 50 1.77 -45.81 -2.96
CA LEU A 50 3.03 -46.55 -2.87
C LEU A 50 3.48 -46.72 -1.40
N SER A 51 3.14 -45.76 -0.53
CA SER A 51 3.41 -45.83 0.92
C SER A 51 2.64 -46.93 1.67
N THR A 52 1.49 -47.39 1.16
CA THR A 52 0.66 -48.41 1.83
C THR A 52 1.03 -49.86 1.47
N LYS A 53 1.95 -50.10 0.54
CA LYS A 53 2.30 -51.45 0.05
C LYS A 53 3.67 -51.98 0.49
N ASN A 54 4.54 -51.19 1.11
CA ASN A 54 5.83 -51.64 1.66
C ASN A 54 6.30 -50.70 2.79
N PRO A 55 5.98 -51.00 4.07
CA PRO A 55 6.34 -50.12 5.18
C PRO A 55 7.81 -50.19 5.62
N GLU A 56 8.61 -51.13 5.13
CA GLU A 56 10.00 -51.33 5.62
C GLU A 56 11.11 -50.67 4.78
N ASN A 57 10.80 -50.08 3.62
CA ASN A 57 11.82 -49.41 2.78
C ASN A 57 11.75 -47.85 2.83
N PHE A 58 11.10 -47.27 3.84
CA PHE A 58 10.95 -45.81 3.97
C PHE A 58 11.62 -45.22 5.22
N GLN A 59 12.78 -45.75 5.62
CA GLN A 59 13.61 -45.19 6.70
C GLN A 59 14.70 -44.21 6.23
N GLY A 60 14.64 -43.71 4.98
CA GLY A 60 15.68 -42.85 4.41
C GLY A 60 15.27 -41.44 3.96
N LEU A 61 14.04 -40.96 4.20
CA LEU A 61 13.57 -39.69 3.59
C LEU A 61 12.78 -38.72 4.50
N PHE A 62 12.89 -38.86 5.83
CA PHE A 62 12.47 -37.82 6.76
C PHE A 62 13.48 -37.66 7.90
N SER A 63 14.59 -36.99 7.60
CA SER A 63 15.45 -36.34 8.59
C SER A 63 15.87 -34.98 8.04
N ILE A 64 15.00 -33.98 8.19
CA ILE A 64 15.30 -32.55 8.41
C ILE A 64 13.96 -31.94 8.87
N GLY A 65 13.92 -31.47 10.12
CA GLY A 65 12.73 -30.86 10.69
C GLY A 65 12.40 -31.23 12.14
N ALA A 66 13.37 -31.67 12.95
CA ALA A 66 13.25 -31.65 14.41
C ALA A 66 14.64 -31.72 15.09
N LYS A 67 15.22 -30.55 15.38
CA LYS A 67 16.18 -30.36 16.48
C LYS A 67 16.20 -28.87 16.83
N TYR A 68 15.47 -28.52 17.88
CA TYR A 68 15.90 -27.64 18.99
C TYR A 68 14.75 -27.57 20.01
N LYS A 69 14.84 -28.42 21.05
CA LYS A 69 14.18 -28.21 22.35
C LYS A 69 14.83 -29.10 23.43
N SER A 70 15.67 -28.48 24.27
CA SER A 70 16.02 -28.81 25.67
C SER A 70 17.08 -27.78 26.10
N CYS A 71 17.03 -27.06 27.21
CA CYS A 71 16.53 -27.29 28.58
C CYS A 71 15.60 -26.13 29.02
N GLY A 72 14.60 -26.27 29.91
CA GLY A 72 14.60 -26.78 31.29
C GLY A 72 14.37 -25.56 32.20
N ILE A 73 13.26 -25.42 32.92
CA ILE A 73 13.06 -25.90 34.30
C ILE A 73 11.55 -25.83 34.63
N LEU A 74 11.03 -26.93 35.21
CA LEU A 74 9.73 -27.04 35.90
C LEU A 74 9.85 -26.56 37.35
N PRO A 75 8.73 -26.26 38.01
CA PRO A 75 8.47 -26.83 39.33
C PRO A 75 7.31 -27.82 39.30
N SER A 76 7.43 -28.81 40.16
CA SER A 76 6.59 -29.97 40.36
C SER A 76 5.38 -29.71 41.28
N ASP A 77 4.55 -30.75 41.40
CA ASP A 77 3.47 -31.00 42.36
C ASP A 77 2.08 -30.61 41.82
N GLY A 78 1.05 -31.46 41.79
CA GLY A 78 0.80 -32.71 42.49
C GLY A 78 -0.61 -32.64 43.12
N HIS A 79 -1.51 -33.53 42.68
CA HIS A 79 -2.85 -33.83 43.23
C HIS A 79 -4.08 -32.99 42.83
N GLY A 80 -5.15 -33.73 42.49
CA GLY A 80 -6.47 -33.48 43.06
C GLY A 80 -7.57 -33.08 42.09
N ALA A 81 -8.31 -34.08 41.60
CA ALA A 81 -9.63 -33.89 41.02
C ALA A 81 -10.56 -33.11 41.97
N ARG A 82 -11.31 -32.11 41.48
CA ARG A 82 -12.66 -31.77 41.97
C ARG A 82 -13.41 -30.82 41.04
N ARG A 83 -14.70 -31.13 40.85
CA ARG A 83 -15.79 -30.29 40.32
C ARG A 83 -15.75 -28.87 40.89
N LEU A 84 -16.16 -27.85 40.12
CA LEU A 84 -17.43 -27.09 40.27
C LEU A 84 -17.37 -25.67 39.65
N ARG A 85 -18.44 -25.36 38.92
CA ARG A 85 -19.20 -24.09 38.78
C ARG A 85 -18.47 -22.74 38.65
N VAL A 86 -18.74 -22.12 37.49
CA VAL A 86 -19.32 -20.75 37.30
C VAL A 86 -19.17 -19.77 38.46
N PHE A 87 -18.55 -18.61 38.22
CA PHE A 87 -19.10 -17.30 38.64
C PHE A 87 -18.54 -16.14 37.78
N HIS A 88 -19.46 -15.39 37.20
CA HIS A 88 -19.32 -13.98 36.82
C HIS A 88 -19.23 -13.14 38.11
N VAL A 89 -18.44 -12.05 38.15
CA VAL A 89 -18.77 -10.76 38.80
C VAL A 89 -17.68 -9.71 38.53
N CYS A 90 -18.16 -8.47 38.35
CA CYS A 90 -17.47 -7.19 38.16
C CYS A 90 -16.74 -6.61 39.40
N SER A 91 -16.07 -5.46 39.14
CA SER A 91 -15.80 -4.29 40.01
C SER A 91 -14.62 -4.40 41.01
N ALA A 92 -13.59 -3.56 40.83
CA ALA A 92 -13.30 -2.31 41.59
C ALA A 92 -12.41 -2.63 42.83
N GLU A 93 -11.44 -1.86 43.35
CA GLU A 93 -11.07 -0.44 43.33
C GLU A 93 -9.74 -0.28 44.15
N VAL A 94 -8.95 0.79 43.94
CA VAL A 94 -8.26 1.63 44.99
C VAL A 94 -6.97 1.06 45.68
N LYS A 95 -5.84 1.75 46.02
CA LYS A 95 -5.41 3.16 46.35
C LYS A 95 -3.84 3.23 46.27
N ARG A 96 -3.22 4.24 45.65
CA ARG A 96 -2.49 5.45 46.17
C ARG A 96 -1.35 5.29 47.21
N HIS A 97 -0.20 5.92 46.92
CA HIS A 97 0.49 7.02 47.67
C HIS A 97 1.77 7.45 46.87
N GLY A 98 2.24 8.70 46.78
CA GLY A 98 1.99 9.95 47.53
C GLY A 98 2.35 11.26 46.77
N HIS A 99 2.14 12.38 47.47
CA HIS A 99 2.10 13.80 47.06
C HIS A 99 3.47 14.55 47.16
N ALA A 100 3.85 15.44 46.21
CA ALA A 100 3.71 16.93 46.12
C ALA A 100 4.93 17.73 46.72
N PRO A 101 5.14 19.07 46.52
CA PRO A 101 4.33 20.10 45.84
C PRO A 101 5.08 21.16 44.97
N GLY A 102 4.32 22.00 44.24
CA GLY A 102 4.77 23.30 43.70
C GLY A 102 3.86 23.89 42.60
N GLY A 103 3.02 24.87 42.93
CA GLY A 103 2.26 25.72 41.96
C GLY A 103 2.95 27.07 41.69
N PRO A 104 2.33 28.09 41.03
CA PRO A 104 0.92 28.18 40.64
C PRO A 104 0.61 28.61 39.17
N ALA A 105 -0.62 28.32 38.76
CA ALA A 105 -1.57 29.03 37.88
C ALA A 105 -1.10 29.86 36.66
N GLY A 106 -1.64 29.51 35.48
CA GLY A 106 -1.70 30.39 34.30
C GLY A 106 -2.43 29.80 33.10
N THR A 107 -3.68 30.25 32.91
CA THR A 107 -4.44 30.34 31.64
C THR A 107 -4.86 29.10 30.84
N SER A 108 -6.17 28.95 30.77
CA SER A 108 -6.96 28.13 29.85
C SER A 108 -6.94 28.65 28.41
N ALA A 109 -7.30 27.73 27.49
CA ALA A 109 -7.94 27.95 26.20
C ALA A 109 -7.03 28.05 24.96
N GLU A 110 -6.58 26.90 24.43
CA GLU A 110 -6.23 26.83 22.99
C GLU A 110 -6.27 25.43 22.32
N HIS A 111 -6.86 24.39 22.93
CA HIS A 111 -6.85 23.03 22.35
C HIS A 111 -8.23 22.44 22.02
N ALA A 112 -9.24 23.29 21.74
CA ALA A 112 -10.57 22.86 21.27
C ALA A 112 -10.90 23.31 19.83
N GLY A 113 -9.94 23.93 19.11
CA GLY A 113 -10.15 24.51 17.78
C GLY A 113 -9.88 23.57 16.59
N LEU A 114 -8.97 22.59 16.72
CA LEU A 114 -8.49 21.84 15.55
C LEU A 114 -9.37 20.63 15.14
N LEU A 115 -10.19 20.09 16.05
CA LEU A 115 -11.03 18.91 15.76
C LEU A 115 -12.43 19.24 15.22
N LYS A 116 -12.81 20.52 15.17
CA LYS A 116 -14.08 20.97 14.55
C LYS A 116 -13.96 21.35 13.08
N HIS A 117 -12.75 21.55 12.55
CA HIS A 117 -12.57 22.00 11.17
C HIS A 117 -12.49 20.85 10.15
N LEU A 118 -12.04 19.66 10.55
CA LEU A 118 -11.97 18.49 9.68
C LEU A 118 -13.30 17.73 9.52
N ALA A 119 -14.27 17.94 10.40
CA ALA A 119 -15.58 17.29 10.33
C ALA A 119 -16.60 18.02 9.43
N ASN A 120 -16.33 19.27 9.02
CA ASN A 120 -17.27 20.09 8.24
C ASN A 120 -17.00 20.10 6.73
N GLN A 121 -15.84 19.62 6.25
CA GLN A 121 -15.52 19.58 4.82
C GLN A 121 -16.05 18.34 4.09
N GLN A 122 -16.37 17.24 4.77
CA GLN A 122 -16.93 16.04 4.13
C GLN A 122 -18.46 16.03 3.99
N ARG A 123 -19.17 17.05 4.50
CA ARG A 123 -20.64 17.11 4.46
C ARG A 123 -21.24 18.00 3.36
N ASN A 124 -20.42 18.79 2.65
CA ASN A 124 -20.87 19.71 1.59
C ASN A 124 -20.63 19.22 0.15
N GLY A 125 -20.10 18.01 -0.06
CA GLY A 125 -19.85 17.47 -1.42
C GLY A 125 -21.00 16.69 -2.07
N GLN A 126 -22.15 16.56 -1.42
CA GLN A 126 -23.21 15.63 -1.84
C GLN A 126 -24.62 16.25 -1.94
N ARG A 127 -24.73 17.58 -1.98
CA ARG A 127 -26.00 18.30 -2.20
C ARG A 127 -25.83 19.43 -3.20
N GLU A 128 -25.41 19.12 -4.41
CA GLU A 128 -25.60 20.00 -5.56
C GLU A 128 -25.39 19.18 -6.85
N LYS A 129 -26.49 18.71 -7.45
CA LYS A 129 -26.72 18.50 -8.89
C LYS A 129 -27.88 17.54 -9.12
N GLU A 130 -29.08 18.01 -8.81
CA GLU A 130 -30.29 17.65 -9.54
C GLU A 130 -31.09 18.94 -9.76
N THR A 131 -30.99 19.53 -10.95
CA THR A 131 -32.12 19.91 -11.83
C THR A 131 -31.67 20.86 -12.95
N LYS A 132 -31.82 20.37 -14.20
CA LYS A 132 -32.07 21.07 -15.49
C LYS A 132 -30.97 22.05 -15.98
N SER A 133 -30.62 22.19 -17.25
CA SER A 133 -31.06 21.73 -18.57
C SER A 133 -29.92 22.18 -19.51
N GLY A 134 -29.32 21.33 -20.35
CA GLY A 134 -29.66 21.27 -21.78
C GLY A 134 -28.46 21.65 -22.65
N GLY A 135 -28.36 21.07 -23.85
CA GLY A 135 -27.52 21.60 -24.94
C GLY A 135 -26.22 20.86 -25.25
N ASP A 136 -26.36 19.83 -26.09
CA ASP A 136 -25.60 19.63 -27.33
C ASP A 136 -24.06 19.44 -27.39
N HIS A 137 -23.73 18.38 -28.16
CA HIS A 137 -22.59 18.18 -29.06
C HIS A 137 -21.35 17.38 -28.64
N ALA A 138 -21.07 16.40 -29.53
CA ALA A 138 -19.84 15.67 -29.85
C ALA A 138 -19.40 14.53 -28.89
N SER A 139 -19.75 13.26 -29.16
CA SER A 139 -19.03 12.30 -30.05
C SER A 139 -17.58 12.05 -29.58
N THR A 140 -17.05 10.85 -29.34
CA THR A 140 -17.07 9.66 -30.20
C THR A 140 -16.24 8.55 -29.54
N VAL A 141 -16.51 7.29 -29.89
CA VAL A 141 -15.60 6.12 -29.89
C VAL A 141 -14.99 5.66 -28.56
N TRP A 142 -15.53 4.57 -28.01
CA TRP A 142 -14.72 3.39 -27.65
C TRP A 142 -15.46 2.11 -28.05
N ARG A 143 -14.97 1.47 -29.11
CA ARG A 143 -15.41 0.16 -29.59
C ARG A 143 -14.17 -0.64 -30.02
N LYS A 144 -13.97 -1.81 -29.41
CA LYS A 144 -13.21 -3.03 -29.83
C LYS A 144 -12.57 -3.65 -28.58
N TYR A 145 -12.77 -4.91 -28.19
CA TYR A 145 -13.02 -6.16 -28.93
C TYR A 145 -13.68 -7.22 -27.98
N PRO A 146 -14.10 -8.42 -28.46
CA PRO A 146 -15.40 -9.00 -28.11
C PRO A 146 -15.35 -10.43 -27.52
N GLY A 147 -16.51 -10.87 -27.00
CA GLY A 147 -17.03 -12.22 -27.24
C GLY A 147 -16.67 -13.34 -26.24
N ARG A 148 -17.63 -13.70 -25.37
CA ARG A 148 -18.24 -15.05 -25.34
C ARG A 148 -19.43 -15.13 -24.38
N ASN A 149 -20.61 -15.28 -24.98
CA ASN A 149 -21.83 -15.97 -24.55
C ASN A 149 -22.17 -16.05 -23.05
N SER A 150 -23.08 -15.18 -22.60
CA SER A 150 -24.08 -15.53 -21.59
C SER A 150 -25.44 -15.71 -22.29
N THR A 151 -25.91 -16.95 -22.32
CA THR A 151 -27.29 -17.30 -22.69
C THR A 151 -28.22 -16.85 -21.56
N LEU A 152 -29.08 -15.86 -21.84
CA LEU A 152 -30.26 -15.55 -21.03
C LEU A 152 -31.26 -16.73 -21.10
N PRO A 153 -31.95 -17.10 -19.99
CA PRO A 153 -33.07 -18.03 -20.06
C PRO A 153 -34.36 -17.30 -20.50
N PRO A 154 -35.36 -18.01 -21.04
CA PRO A 154 -36.52 -17.42 -21.67
C PRO A 154 -37.54 -16.91 -20.63
N ARG A 155 -38.26 -15.87 -21.02
CA ARG A 155 -39.45 -15.34 -20.34
C ARG A 155 -40.61 -16.35 -20.45
N GLU A 156 -41.01 -16.94 -19.33
CA GLU A 156 -42.34 -17.50 -19.13
C GLU A 156 -42.84 -17.08 -17.74
N GLU A 157 -43.45 -15.89 -17.63
CA GLU A 157 -44.12 -15.47 -16.39
C GLU A 157 -45.37 -14.64 -16.70
N THR A 158 -46.52 -15.30 -16.77
CA THR A 158 -47.83 -14.66 -16.57
C THR A 158 -48.69 -15.40 -15.54
N ALA A 159 -48.41 -16.67 -15.22
CA ALA A 159 -49.10 -17.40 -14.14
C ALA A 159 -48.40 -17.25 -12.76
N GLY A 160 -47.07 -17.07 -12.71
CA GLY A 160 -46.29 -16.97 -11.47
C GLY A 160 -46.52 -15.66 -10.70
N ALA A 161 -46.77 -14.55 -11.41
CA ALA A 161 -46.98 -13.23 -10.82
C ALA A 161 -48.27 -13.13 -9.97
N PHE A 162 -49.31 -13.88 -10.34
CA PHE A 162 -50.58 -13.89 -9.61
C PHE A 162 -50.47 -14.65 -8.28
N LEU A 163 -49.78 -15.80 -8.28
CA LEU A 163 -49.50 -16.58 -7.07
C LEU A 163 -48.52 -15.87 -6.12
N LEU A 164 -47.50 -15.20 -6.65
CA LEU A 164 -46.58 -14.38 -5.85
C LEU A 164 -47.28 -13.18 -5.21
N GLY A 165 -48.19 -12.51 -5.94
CA GLY A 165 -49.02 -11.42 -5.42
C GLY A 165 -50.01 -11.83 -4.32
N PHE A 166 -50.50 -13.08 -4.35
CA PHE A 166 -51.36 -13.63 -3.30
C PHE A 166 -50.56 -13.95 -2.03
N THR A 167 -49.35 -14.53 -2.17
CA THR A 167 -48.48 -14.86 -1.04
C THR A 167 -47.96 -13.63 -0.29
N SER A 168 -47.64 -12.53 -1.00
CA SER A 168 -47.15 -11.29 -0.36
C SER A 168 -48.24 -10.55 0.42
N ARG A 169 -49.51 -10.63 -0.02
CA ARG A 169 -50.66 -10.07 0.71
C ARG A 169 -51.01 -10.90 1.96
N LEU A 170 -50.83 -12.21 1.91
CA LEU A 170 -50.95 -13.11 3.06
C LEU A 170 -49.84 -12.85 4.11
N GLU A 171 -48.60 -12.62 3.67
CA GLU A 171 -47.48 -12.20 4.55
C GLU A 171 -47.75 -10.85 5.24
N ALA A 172 -48.32 -9.88 4.53
CA ALA A 172 -48.68 -8.56 5.09
C ALA A 172 -49.85 -8.61 6.08
N SER A 173 -50.79 -9.56 5.92
CA SER A 173 -51.93 -9.75 6.82
C SER A 173 -51.53 -10.50 8.10
N LEU A 174 -50.69 -11.53 8.00
CA LEU A 174 -50.18 -12.28 9.16
C LEU A 174 -49.16 -11.49 9.99
N GLY A 175 -48.48 -10.50 9.40
CA GLY A 175 -47.50 -9.64 10.07
C GLY A 175 -48.07 -8.66 11.10
N ARG A 176 -49.39 -8.43 11.17
CA ARG A 176 -50.02 -7.53 12.18
C ARG A 176 -50.44 -8.24 13.47
N GLY A 177 -50.37 -9.57 13.54
CA GLY A 177 -50.65 -10.37 14.74
C GLY A 177 -49.43 -10.54 15.66
N SER A 178 -48.91 -9.45 16.21
CA SER A 178 -47.68 -9.37 17.03
C SER A 178 -47.74 -10.09 18.40
N LEU A 179 -48.81 -10.82 18.75
CA LEU A 179 -48.88 -11.59 20.00
C LEU A 179 -48.76 -13.13 19.85
N ALA A 180 -48.94 -13.71 18.65
CA ALA A 180 -48.93 -15.17 18.47
C ALA A 180 -47.57 -15.73 18.00
N ILE A 181 -46.70 -14.89 17.41
CA ILE A 181 -45.46 -15.35 16.77
C ILE A 181 -44.30 -15.46 17.78
N THR A 182 -44.37 -14.76 18.90
CA THR A 182 -43.31 -14.69 19.93
C THR A 182 -43.13 -15.98 20.74
N VAL A 183 -44.09 -16.92 20.69
CA VAL A 183 -43.98 -18.21 21.41
C VAL A 183 -43.10 -19.24 20.66
N THR A 184 -42.76 -19.02 19.39
CA THR A 184 -42.31 -20.15 18.54
C THR A 184 -40.78 -20.31 18.40
N ALA A 185 -39.95 -19.30 18.62
CA ALA A 185 -38.51 -19.41 18.35
C ALA A 185 -37.76 -20.34 19.34
N ARG A 186 -38.15 -20.36 20.62
CA ARG A 186 -37.52 -21.23 21.65
C ARG A 186 -38.05 -22.67 21.60
N GLN A 187 -39.29 -22.84 21.12
CA GLN A 187 -39.95 -24.14 20.97
C GLN A 187 -39.62 -24.83 19.63
N GLN A 188 -39.02 -24.12 18.66
CA GLN A 188 -38.65 -24.69 17.35
C GLN A 188 -37.39 -25.56 17.36
N ARG A 189 -36.52 -25.46 18.38
CA ARG A 189 -35.38 -26.38 18.58
C ARG A 189 -35.73 -27.61 19.41
N THR A 190 -36.82 -27.57 20.15
CA THR A 190 -37.30 -28.67 21.00
C THR A 190 -38.75 -28.91 20.60
N GLY A 191 -38.99 -29.86 19.69
CA GLY A 191 -40.31 -30.13 19.11
C GLY A 191 -41.47 -30.11 20.12
N MET A 192 -42.70 -29.91 19.63
CA MET A 192 -43.89 -29.86 20.50
C MET A 192 -43.89 -31.08 21.42
N LYS A 193 -44.12 -30.85 22.72
CA LYS A 193 -44.11 -31.93 23.71
C LYS A 193 -45.14 -32.99 23.27
N PRO A 194 -44.80 -34.29 23.31
CA PRO A 194 -45.72 -35.40 23.05
C PRO A 194 -47.15 -35.22 23.58
N ARG A 195 -47.25 -34.69 24.80
CA ARG A 195 -48.52 -34.46 25.50
C ARG A 195 -49.44 -33.47 24.79
N THR A 196 -48.91 -32.53 23.99
CA THR A 196 -49.71 -31.52 23.31
C THR A 196 -50.65 -32.13 22.26
N TYR A 197 -50.19 -33.12 21.48
CA TYR A 197 -51.05 -33.82 20.52
C TYR A 197 -52.17 -34.60 21.21
N LEU A 198 -51.84 -35.24 22.34
CA LEU A 198 -52.80 -35.97 23.16
C LEU A 198 -53.87 -35.02 23.75
N TYR A 199 -53.47 -33.84 24.22
CA TYR A 199 -54.42 -32.84 24.73
C TYR A 199 -55.38 -32.32 23.66
N TRP A 200 -54.91 -32.12 22.42
CA TRP A 200 -55.79 -31.76 21.31
C TRP A 200 -56.79 -32.85 20.96
N CYS A 201 -56.33 -34.11 20.88
CA CYS A 201 -57.19 -35.25 20.62
C CYS A 201 -58.26 -35.42 21.72
N LEU A 202 -57.85 -35.37 22.99
CA LEU A 202 -58.75 -35.49 24.14
C LEU A 202 -59.71 -34.30 24.23
N GLY A 203 -59.23 -33.09 23.93
CA GLY A 203 -60.05 -31.88 23.90
C GLY A 203 -61.15 -31.95 22.86
N LEU A 204 -60.84 -32.40 21.63
CA LEU A 204 -61.84 -32.60 20.57
C LEU A 204 -62.82 -33.72 20.91
N LEU A 205 -62.35 -34.82 21.51
CA LEU A 205 -63.23 -35.89 21.99
C LEU A 205 -64.24 -35.40 23.04
N ILE A 206 -63.76 -34.64 24.04
CA ILE A 206 -64.62 -34.08 25.11
C ILE A 206 -65.56 -33.00 24.55
N ALA A 207 -65.11 -32.23 23.56
CA ALA A 207 -65.91 -31.18 22.95
C ALA A 207 -67.06 -31.73 22.09
N ALA A 208 -66.91 -32.91 21.47
CA ALA A 208 -67.94 -33.49 20.60
C ALA A 208 -69.36 -33.54 21.22
N PRO A 209 -69.60 -34.15 22.40
CA PRO A 209 -70.94 -34.17 23.02
C PRO A 209 -71.43 -32.79 23.49
N LEU A 210 -70.52 -31.87 23.82
CA LEU A 210 -70.88 -30.49 24.20
C LEU A 210 -71.36 -29.70 22.97
N LEU A 211 -70.62 -29.81 21.87
CA LEU A 211 -70.91 -29.14 20.60
C LEU A 211 -72.14 -29.73 19.91
N ALA A 212 -72.42 -31.02 20.08
CA ALA A 212 -73.66 -31.64 19.62
C ALA A 212 -74.92 -31.00 20.23
N ARG A 213 -74.82 -30.43 21.43
CA ARG A 213 -75.94 -29.76 22.13
C ARG A 213 -76.08 -28.29 21.78
N VAL A 214 -75.14 -27.71 21.03
CA VAL A 214 -75.22 -26.33 20.57
C VAL A 214 -76.23 -26.28 19.42
N PRO A 215 -77.31 -25.48 19.50
CA PRO A 215 -78.32 -25.40 18.45
C PRO A 215 -77.77 -24.65 17.23
N TRP A 216 -76.94 -25.33 16.45
CA TRP A 216 -76.39 -24.82 15.20
C TRP A 216 -76.85 -25.68 14.03
N PHE A 217 -78.04 -25.36 13.54
CA PHE A 217 -78.57 -25.89 12.29
C PHE A 217 -78.23 -24.90 11.17
N SER A 218 -77.60 -25.39 10.11
CA SER A 218 -77.21 -24.57 8.97
C SER A 218 -78.08 -24.90 7.74
N ASN A 219 -77.82 -24.22 6.63
CA ASN A 219 -78.48 -24.48 5.36
C ASN A 219 -77.45 -24.84 4.28
N GLU A 220 -77.93 -25.24 3.11
CA GLU A 220 -77.12 -25.59 1.94
C GLU A 220 -76.11 -24.49 1.57
N TYR A 221 -76.47 -23.21 1.73
CA TYR A 221 -75.58 -22.07 1.46
C TYR A 221 -74.38 -22.02 2.41
N VAL A 222 -74.59 -22.14 3.72
CA VAL A 222 -73.51 -22.09 4.72
C VAL A 222 -72.56 -23.28 4.55
N HIS A 223 -73.09 -24.46 4.26
CA HIS A 223 -72.29 -25.64 3.94
C HIS A 223 -71.46 -25.45 2.66
N THR A 224 -72.05 -24.90 1.60
CA THR A 224 -71.34 -24.58 0.35
C THR A 224 -70.18 -23.61 0.61
N VAL A 225 -70.38 -22.60 1.47
CA VAL A 225 -69.32 -21.67 1.86
C VAL A 225 -68.18 -22.39 2.58
N PHE A 226 -68.49 -23.32 3.49
CA PHE A 226 -67.46 -24.11 4.16
C PHE A 226 -66.69 -25.00 3.19
N GLU A 227 -67.37 -25.65 2.25
CA GLU A 227 -66.72 -26.50 1.26
C GLU A 227 -65.84 -25.69 0.30
N VAL A 228 -66.31 -24.56 -0.22
CA VAL A 228 -65.50 -23.66 -1.05
C VAL A 228 -64.28 -23.15 -0.28
N THR A 229 -64.42 -22.87 1.02
CA THR A 229 -63.31 -22.45 1.87
C THR A 229 -62.31 -23.58 2.08
N ALA A 230 -62.77 -24.80 2.33
CA ALA A 230 -61.90 -25.96 2.49
C ALA A 230 -61.18 -26.32 1.18
N LEU A 231 -61.91 -26.31 0.06
CA LEU A 231 -61.41 -26.47 -1.31
C LEU A 231 -60.26 -25.50 -1.60
N THR A 232 -60.48 -24.20 -1.36
CA THR A 232 -59.50 -23.16 -1.65
C THR A 232 -58.25 -23.31 -0.78
N LEU A 233 -58.40 -23.63 0.51
CA LEU A 233 -57.27 -23.90 1.40
C LEU A 233 -56.48 -25.15 0.99
N ALA A 234 -57.17 -26.24 0.63
CA ALA A 234 -56.52 -27.47 0.15
C ALA A 234 -55.77 -27.22 -1.16
N PHE A 235 -56.36 -26.47 -2.10
CA PHE A 235 -55.72 -26.09 -3.35
C PHE A 235 -54.47 -25.24 -3.12
N VAL A 236 -54.55 -24.22 -2.26
CA VAL A 236 -53.42 -23.34 -1.92
C VAL A 236 -52.32 -24.13 -1.21
N ALA A 237 -52.66 -24.95 -0.22
CA ALA A 237 -51.70 -25.76 0.51
C ALA A 237 -51.01 -26.79 -0.40
N GLY A 238 -51.79 -27.48 -1.24
CA GLY A 238 -51.28 -28.44 -2.22
C GLY A 238 -50.34 -27.78 -3.24
N SER A 239 -50.73 -26.63 -3.78
CA SER A 239 -49.92 -25.87 -4.73
C SER A 239 -48.60 -25.39 -4.11
N ILE A 240 -48.63 -24.82 -2.90
CA ILE A 240 -47.42 -24.37 -2.20
C ILE A 240 -46.50 -25.56 -1.91
N ALA A 241 -47.05 -26.69 -1.47
CA ALA A 241 -46.27 -27.90 -1.22
C ALA A 241 -45.61 -28.43 -2.51
N LEU A 242 -46.31 -28.48 -3.64
CA LEU A 242 -45.74 -28.88 -4.94
C LEU A 242 -44.67 -27.89 -5.44
N ILE A 243 -44.86 -26.58 -5.26
CA ILE A 243 -43.86 -25.56 -5.59
C ILE A 243 -42.60 -25.75 -4.72
N TYR A 244 -42.77 -26.04 -3.43
CA TYR A 244 -41.66 -26.36 -2.55
C TYR A 244 -40.96 -27.64 -2.95
N HIS A 245 -41.70 -28.67 -3.37
CA HIS A 245 -41.12 -29.89 -3.90
C HIS A 245 -40.27 -29.61 -5.15
N ARG A 246 -40.74 -28.78 -6.07
CA ARG A 246 -39.96 -28.38 -7.26
C ARG A 246 -38.68 -27.64 -6.89
N SER A 247 -38.72 -26.82 -5.85
CA SER A 247 -37.58 -26.03 -5.37
C SER A 247 -36.60 -26.87 -4.53
N ARG A 248 -37.11 -27.85 -3.78
CA ARG A 248 -36.37 -28.79 -2.95
C ARG A 248 -37.07 -30.15 -3.01
N PRO A 249 -36.59 -31.07 -3.86
CA PRO A 249 -37.23 -32.36 -4.06
C PRO A 249 -37.15 -33.18 -2.77
N ALA A 250 -38.24 -33.18 -2.01
CA ALA A 250 -38.40 -34.03 -0.84
C ALA A 250 -39.80 -34.68 -0.87
N TRP A 251 -39.85 -35.97 -0.55
CA TRP A 251 -41.06 -36.78 -0.61
C TRP A 251 -42.20 -36.24 0.24
N GLN A 252 -41.89 -35.69 1.41
CA GLN A 252 -42.88 -35.06 2.29
C GLN A 252 -43.72 -33.97 1.60
N TYR A 253 -43.11 -33.13 0.76
CA TYR A 253 -43.81 -32.09 0.00
C TYR A 253 -44.60 -32.66 -1.18
N LEU A 254 -44.12 -33.77 -1.74
CA LEU A 254 -44.77 -34.44 -2.86
C LEU A 254 -46.08 -35.08 -2.42
N PHE A 255 -46.05 -35.93 -1.41
CA PHE A 255 -47.24 -36.62 -0.90
C PHE A 255 -48.24 -35.64 -0.30
N LEU A 256 -47.76 -34.64 0.46
CA LEU A 256 -48.62 -33.57 0.98
C LEU A 256 -49.23 -32.74 -0.15
N GLY A 257 -48.44 -32.41 -1.18
CA GLY A 257 -48.86 -31.61 -2.32
C GLY A 257 -49.89 -32.31 -3.20
N VAL A 258 -49.59 -33.54 -3.65
CA VAL A 258 -50.50 -34.34 -4.49
C VAL A 258 -51.74 -34.77 -3.70
N GLY A 259 -51.61 -35.09 -2.41
CA GLY A 259 -52.73 -35.41 -1.54
C GLY A 259 -53.70 -34.24 -1.40
N LEU A 260 -53.22 -33.05 -1.03
CA LEU A 260 -54.10 -31.88 -0.86
C LEU A 260 -54.64 -31.34 -2.19
N PHE A 261 -53.84 -31.36 -3.26
CA PHE A 261 -54.29 -30.94 -4.59
C PHE A 261 -55.37 -31.88 -5.15
N GLY A 262 -55.18 -33.20 -5.03
CA GLY A 262 -56.21 -34.17 -5.42
C GLY A 262 -57.46 -34.07 -4.56
N THR A 263 -57.31 -33.78 -3.27
CA THR A 263 -58.45 -33.53 -2.37
C THR A 263 -59.22 -32.28 -2.79
N ALA A 264 -58.53 -31.21 -3.17
CA ALA A 264 -59.17 -30.02 -3.73
C ALA A 264 -59.96 -30.35 -4.99
N LEU A 265 -59.46 -31.19 -5.90
CA LEU A 265 -60.22 -31.59 -7.08
C LEU A 265 -61.51 -32.35 -6.69
N LEU A 266 -61.42 -33.29 -5.74
CA LEU A 266 -62.56 -34.08 -5.27
C LEU A 266 -63.58 -33.22 -4.49
N ASP A 267 -63.12 -32.32 -3.63
CA ASP A 267 -63.95 -31.34 -2.91
C ASP A 267 -64.62 -30.37 -3.90
N GLY A 268 -63.96 -30.02 -5.00
CA GLY A 268 -64.56 -29.19 -6.05
C GLY A 268 -65.74 -29.87 -6.72
N VAL A 269 -65.64 -31.17 -6.97
CA VAL A 269 -66.77 -31.98 -7.46
C VAL A 269 -67.87 -32.07 -6.40
N HIS A 270 -67.51 -32.24 -5.12
CA HIS A 270 -68.47 -32.24 -4.02
C HIS A 270 -69.24 -30.92 -3.94
N VAL A 271 -68.56 -29.77 -4.05
CA VAL A 271 -69.20 -28.44 -4.11
C VAL A 271 -70.19 -28.36 -5.27
N LEU A 272 -69.82 -28.86 -6.47
CA LEU A 272 -70.73 -28.84 -7.62
C LEU A 272 -72.00 -29.67 -7.39
N LEU A 273 -71.87 -30.82 -6.71
CA LEU A 273 -73.00 -31.69 -6.37
C LEU A 273 -73.91 -31.11 -5.29
N THR A 274 -73.41 -30.21 -4.45
CA THR A 274 -74.17 -29.55 -3.37
C THR A 274 -74.71 -28.18 -3.78
N LEU A 275 -74.55 -27.77 -5.05
CA LEU A 275 -75.14 -26.53 -5.55
C LEU A 275 -76.66 -26.71 -5.80
N PRO A 276 -77.50 -25.72 -5.42
CA PRO A 276 -78.95 -25.76 -5.62
C PRO A 276 -79.40 -26.09 -7.06
N MET A 277 -78.63 -25.65 -8.06
CA MET A 277 -78.93 -25.90 -9.47
C MET A 277 -78.89 -27.39 -9.83
N PHE A 278 -77.96 -28.15 -9.25
CA PHE A 278 -77.79 -29.58 -9.52
C PHE A 278 -78.68 -30.44 -8.61
N THR A 279 -78.95 -29.99 -7.39
CA THR A 279 -79.87 -30.67 -6.48
C THR A 279 -81.33 -30.57 -6.95
N MET A 280 -81.72 -29.48 -7.63
CA MET A 280 -83.06 -29.33 -8.23
C MET A 280 -83.23 -30.08 -9.57
N ALA A 281 -82.15 -30.32 -10.31
CA ALA A 281 -82.20 -30.97 -11.64
C ALA A 281 -82.06 -32.50 -11.59
N ALA A 282 -81.72 -33.08 -10.43
CA ALA A 282 -81.24 -34.45 -10.36
C ALA A 282 -82.19 -35.47 -9.69
N GLN A 283 -82.22 -36.67 -10.28
CA GLN A 283 -82.88 -37.88 -9.79
C GLN A 283 -82.33 -38.34 -8.41
N GLU A 284 -83.02 -39.29 -7.74
CA GLU A 284 -82.62 -39.94 -6.48
C GLU A 284 -81.14 -40.38 -6.41
N SER A 285 -80.49 -40.59 -7.56
CA SER A 285 -79.08 -40.94 -7.68
C SER A 285 -78.15 -39.87 -7.12
N VAL A 286 -78.42 -38.58 -7.33
CA VAL A 286 -77.52 -37.48 -6.89
C VAL A 286 -77.61 -37.21 -5.40
N ALA A 287 -78.79 -37.37 -4.79
CA ALA A 287 -78.94 -37.25 -3.33
C ALA A 287 -78.13 -38.31 -2.57
N LYS A 288 -77.97 -39.52 -3.16
CA LYS A 288 -77.13 -40.59 -2.59
C LYS A 288 -75.63 -40.31 -2.78
N LEU A 289 -75.24 -39.51 -3.77
CA LEU A 289 -73.84 -39.20 -4.13
C LEU A 289 -73.20 -38.13 -3.22
N VAL A 290 -73.98 -37.21 -2.65
CA VAL A 290 -73.46 -36.09 -1.83
C VAL A 290 -72.68 -36.58 -0.58
N PRO A 291 -73.19 -37.49 0.27
CA PRO A 291 -72.43 -37.94 1.45
C PRO A 291 -71.18 -38.76 1.07
N TRP A 292 -71.24 -39.51 -0.04
CA TRP A 292 -70.11 -40.34 -0.47
C TRP A 292 -68.97 -39.53 -1.08
N SER A 293 -69.28 -38.42 -1.78
CA SER A 293 -68.23 -37.52 -2.31
C SER A 293 -67.41 -36.87 -1.19
N TRP A 294 -68.03 -36.59 -0.03
CA TRP A 294 -67.32 -36.16 1.18
C TRP A 294 -66.36 -37.24 1.68
N VAL A 295 -66.88 -38.43 2.02
CA VAL A 295 -66.09 -39.55 2.58
C VAL A 295 -64.87 -39.85 1.71
N LEU A 296 -65.08 -39.80 0.40
CA LEU A 296 -64.10 -40.22 -0.58
C LEU A 296 -62.91 -39.25 -0.72
N SER A 297 -63.16 -37.94 -0.67
CA SER A 297 -62.07 -36.94 -0.66
C SER A 297 -61.20 -37.09 0.59
N ARG A 298 -61.82 -37.46 1.72
CA ARG A 298 -61.17 -37.70 3.00
C ARG A 298 -60.37 -39.00 3.02
N ILE A 299 -60.93 -40.10 2.48
CA ILE A 299 -60.21 -41.37 2.30
C ILE A 299 -58.99 -41.16 1.39
N TYR A 300 -59.14 -40.46 0.26
CA TYR A 300 -58.03 -40.17 -0.63
C TYR A 300 -56.92 -39.40 0.09
N LEU A 301 -57.24 -38.32 0.82
CA LEU A 301 -56.23 -37.58 1.56
C LEU A 301 -55.57 -38.42 2.66
N GLY A 302 -56.35 -39.16 3.44
CA GLY A 302 -55.84 -40.03 4.50
C GLY A 302 -54.90 -41.11 3.95
N LEU A 303 -55.29 -41.74 2.85
CA LEU A 303 -54.49 -42.77 2.17
C LEU A 303 -53.20 -42.18 1.61
N THR A 304 -53.25 -41.06 0.89
CA THR A 304 -52.06 -40.43 0.30
C THR A 304 -51.05 -39.99 1.38
N LEU A 305 -51.52 -39.44 2.50
CA LEU A 305 -50.67 -39.07 3.63
C LEU A 305 -50.11 -40.30 4.37
N ALA A 306 -50.89 -41.37 4.54
CA ALA A 306 -50.43 -42.61 5.15
C ALA A 306 -49.37 -43.32 4.27
N LEU A 307 -49.61 -43.40 2.96
CA LEU A 307 -48.64 -43.93 1.99
C LEU A 307 -47.35 -43.10 1.98
N GLY A 308 -47.47 -41.77 2.05
CA GLY A 308 -46.31 -40.88 2.17
C GLY A 308 -45.52 -41.13 3.45
N ALA A 309 -46.21 -41.34 4.58
CA ALA A 309 -45.58 -41.66 5.85
C ALA A 309 -44.88 -43.03 5.84
N LEU A 310 -45.50 -44.06 5.25
CA LEU A 310 -44.90 -45.39 5.06
C LEU A 310 -43.68 -45.35 4.13
N TYR A 311 -43.75 -44.58 3.05
CA TYR A 311 -42.64 -44.46 2.11
C TYR A 311 -41.43 -43.79 2.79
N LEU A 312 -41.67 -42.72 3.54
CA LEU A 312 -40.66 -42.10 4.39
C LEU A 312 -40.09 -43.09 5.42
N GLU A 313 -40.85 -44.11 5.83
CA GLU A 313 -40.37 -45.16 6.75
C GLU A 313 -39.29 -46.05 6.13
N LYS A 314 -39.50 -46.43 4.87
CA LYS A 314 -38.65 -47.37 4.13
C LYS A 314 -37.31 -46.78 3.68
N GLU A 315 -37.28 -45.51 3.25
CA GLU A 315 -36.08 -44.87 2.67
C GLU A 315 -34.90 -44.77 3.66
N THR A 316 -35.18 -44.62 4.95
CA THR A 316 -34.14 -44.60 5.99
C THR A 316 -33.57 -45.96 6.38
N GLU A 317 -34.31 -47.07 6.18
CA GLU A 317 -33.72 -48.39 6.41
C GLU A 317 -32.62 -48.67 5.37
N GLU A 318 -32.78 -48.16 4.15
CA GLU A 318 -31.76 -48.26 3.09
C GLU A 318 -30.57 -47.31 3.32
N ASP A 319 -30.78 -46.10 3.85
CA ASP A 319 -29.70 -45.14 4.16
C ASP A 319 -28.82 -45.57 5.35
N VAL A 320 -29.36 -46.30 6.34
CA VAL A 320 -28.57 -46.80 7.49
C VAL A 320 -27.56 -47.87 7.06
N PHE A 321 -27.81 -48.60 5.97
CA PHE A 321 -26.89 -49.62 5.43
C PHE A 321 -25.81 -49.06 4.49
N GLN A 322 -25.82 -47.76 4.14
CA GLN A 322 -24.85 -47.13 3.23
C GLN A 322 -24.05 -46.00 3.91
N THR A 323 -23.25 -46.32 4.93
CA THR A 323 -22.41 -45.31 5.62
C THR A 323 -20.91 -45.53 5.40
N VAL A 324 -20.36 -45.10 4.24
CA VAL A 324 -18.90 -44.86 4.10
C VAL A 324 -18.52 -43.64 3.22
N ASP A 325 -19.39 -43.11 2.33
CA ASP A 325 -19.00 -41.99 1.46
C ASP A 325 -19.94 -40.77 1.57
N PRO A 326 -19.50 -39.63 2.14
CA PRO A 326 -20.31 -38.41 2.27
C PRO A 326 -20.66 -37.74 0.93
N ARG A 327 -20.18 -38.28 -0.21
CA ARG A 327 -20.63 -37.88 -1.55
C ARG A 327 -21.84 -38.66 -2.06
N GLN A 328 -22.19 -39.80 -1.44
CA GLN A 328 -23.32 -40.63 -1.86
C GLN A 328 -24.62 -40.35 -1.10
N SER A 329 -24.59 -39.64 0.03
CA SER A 329 -25.79 -39.31 0.83
C SER A 329 -26.71 -38.24 0.20
N GLN A 330 -26.52 -37.93 -1.09
CA GLN A 330 -27.38 -37.05 -1.89
C GLN A 330 -27.90 -37.80 -3.13
N ARG A 331 -28.28 -39.08 -3.00
CA ARG A 331 -29.11 -39.72 -4.02
C ARG A 331 -30.51 -39.08 -3.99
N GLN A 332 -30.64 -37.94 -4.66
CA GLN A 332 -31.95 -37.41 -5.04
C GLN A 332 -32.69 -38.49 -5.83
N PRO A 333 -34.00 -38.69 -5.59
CA PRO A 333 -34.78 -39.62 -6.39
C PRO A 333 -34.66 -39.28 -7.87
N SER A 334 -34.56 -40.29 -8.72
CA SER A 334 -34.60 -40.04 -10.16
C SER A 334 -35.90 -39.29 -10.50
N SER A 335 -35.81 -38.28 -11.36
CA SER A 335 -36.96 -37.53 -11.88
C SER A 335 -38.10 -38.47 -12.34
N ASN A 336 -37.74 -39.67 -12.81
CA ASN A 336 -38.67 -40.68 -13.31
C ASN A 336 -39.53 -41.29 -12.19
N THR A 337 -38.96 -41.56 -11.01
CA THR A 337 -39.69 -42.13 -9.87
C THR A 337 -40.69 -41.14 -9.28
N GLN A 338 -40.30 -39.87 -9.16
CA GLN A 338 -41.19 -38.81 -8.68
C GLN A 338 -42.36 -38.58 -9.65
N THR A 339 -42.05 -38.51 -10.95
CA THR A 339 -43.06 -38.39 -12.01
C THR A 339 -44.06 -39.55 -11.95
N LEU A 340 -43.56 -40.79 -11.78
CA LEU A 340 -44.41 -41.98 -11.66
C LEU A 340 -45.34 -41.90 -10.43
N VAL A 341 -44.84 -41.45 -9.28
CA VAL A 341 -45.67 -41.29 -8.07
C VAL A 341 -46.75 -40.22 -8.26
N ILE A 342 -46.42 -39.09 -8.90
CA ILE A 342 -47.42 -38.07 -9.26
C ILE A 342 -48.48 -38.67 -10.18
N LEU A 343 -48.08 -39.41 -11.22
CA LEU A 343 -49.00 -40.04 -12.15
C LEU A 343 -49.89 -41.10 -11.49
N ILE A 344 -49.33 -41.94 -10.62
CA ILE A 344 -50.09 -42.97 -9.89
C ILE A 344 -51.10 -42.33 -8.94
N LEU A 345 -50.68 -41.35 -8.13
CA LEU A 345 -51.56 -40.70 -7.17
C LEU A 345 -52.61 -39.80 -7.87
N GLY A 346 -52.22 -39.13 -8.96
CA GLY A 346 -53.14 -38.37 -9.80
C GLY A 346 -54.15 -39.28 -10.50
N PHE A 347 -53.69 -40.41 -11.05
CA PHE A 347 -54.58 -41.43 -11.61
C PHE A 347 -55.50 -42.01 -10.55
N LEU A 348 -55.02 -42.25 -9.33
CA LEU A 348 -55.85 -42.69 -8.21
C LEU A 348 -56.95 -41.67 -7.90
N ALA A 349 -56.65 -40.36 -7.88
CA ALA A 349 -57.66 -39.32 -7.69
C ALA A 349 -58.73 -39.33 -8.79
N VAL A 350 -58.32 -39.50 -10.05
CA VAL A 350 -59.24 -39.59 -11.20
C VAL A 350 -60.04 -40.90 -11.18
N LEU A 351 -59.41 -42.02 -10.85
CA LEU A 351 -60.05 -43.33 -10.73
C LEU A 351 -61.12 -43.30 -9.63
N VAL A 352 -60.78 -42.72 -8.49
CA VAL A 352 -61.70 -42.48 -7.37
C VAL A 352 -62.90 -41.64 -7.83
N LEU A 353 -62.67 -40.59 -8.62
CA LEU A 353 -63.72 -39.76 -9.23
C LEU A 353 -64.59 -40.52 -10.26
N VAL A 354 -64.00 -41.39 -11.08
CA VAL A 354 -64.71 -42.15 -12.12
C VAL A 354 -65.51 -43.31 -11.54
N LEU A 355 -64.94 -44.07 -10.59
CA LEU A 355 -65.65 -45.13 -9.87
C LEU A 355 -66.91 -44.59 -9.17
N PHE A 356 -66.83 -43.35 -8.67
CA PHE A 356 -67.94 -42.64 -8.04
C PHE A 356 -69.12 -42.32 -8.97
N LEU A 357 -68.88 -42.15 -10.28
CA LEU A 357 -69.94 -41.90 -11.26
C LEU A 357 -70.69 -43.18 -11.69
N TRP A 358 -70.13 -44.36 -11.43
CA TRP A 358 -70.60 -45.63 -12.00
C TRP A 358 -71.04 -46.68 -10.97
N LEU A 359 -70.73 -46.52 -9.67
CA LEU A 359 -71.13 -47.48 -8.64
C LEU A 359 -72.51 -47.16 -8.02
N PRO A 360 -73.43 -48.13 -7.90
CA PRO A 360 -74.64 -47.95 -7.10
C PRO A 360 -74.28 -47.94 -5.62
N LEU A 361 -74.23 -46.75 -5.03
CA LEU A 361 -73.84 -46.57 -3.63
C LEU A 361 -75.02 -46.78 -2.67
N PRO A 362 -74.82 -47.48 -1.53
CA PRO A 362 -75.85 -47.64 -0.51
C PRO A 362 -76.13 -46.31 0.21
N THR A 363 -77.27 -46.22 0.90
CA THR A 363 -77.62 -45.05 1.71
C THR A 363 -76.56 -44.82 2.78
N ALA A 364 -75.94 -43.65 2.74
CA ALA A 364 -74.81 -43.30 3.61
C ALA A 364 -75.21 -43.05 5.08
N ILE A 365 -76.49 -42.85 5.37
CA ILE A 365 -76.99 -42.60 6.72
C ILE A 365 -77.73 -43.85 7.20
N ASN A 366 -77.25 -44.46 8.28
CA ASN A 366 -77.90 -45.58 8.94
C ASN A 366 -78.54 -45.13 10.26
N MET A 367 -79.84 -44.81 10.24
CA MET A 367 -80.56 -44.34 11.42
C MET A 367 -80.81 -45.44 12.48
N LEU A 368 -80.53 -46.71 12.17
CA LEU A 368 -80.73 -47.84 13.09
C LEU A 368 -79.50 -48.11 13.98
N SER A 369 -78.36 -47.49 13.68
CA SER A 369 -77.10 -47.67 14.40
C SER A 369 -76.77 -46.40 15.21
N PRO A 370 -76.21 -46.51 16.44
CA PRO A 370 -75.73 -45.35 17.20
C PRO A 370 -74.64 -44.56 16.45
N LEU A 371 -73.90 -45.24 15.56
CA LEU A 371 -73.07 -44.60 14.54
C LEU A 371 -73.90 -44.41 13.27
N HIS A 372 -74.33 -43.17 13.03
CA HIS A 372 -75.16 -42.80 11.89
C HIS A 372 -74.41 -42.90 10.55
N ARG A 373 -73.08 -42.70 10.55
CA ARG A 373 -72.22 -42.73 9.34
C ARG A 373 -70.95 -43.56 9.57
N PRO A 374 -71.04 -44.90 9.66
CA PRO A 374 -69.89 -45.75 10.00
C PRO A 374 -68.76 -45.71 8.96
N GLN A 375 -69.03 -45.39 7.70
CA GLN A 375 -68.03 -45.27 6.64
C GLN A 375 -67.00 -44.16 6.88
N GLU A 376 -67.33 -43.12 7.65
CA GLU A 376 -66.41 -42.02 8.00
C GLU A 376 -65.24 -42.50 8.88
N LEU A 377 -65.45 -43.59 9.63
CA LEU A 377 -64.39 -44.20 10.44
C LEU A 377 -63.20 -44.65 9.58
N ALA A 378 -63.44 -45.07 8.32
CA ALA A 378 -62.35 -45.47 7.42
C ALA A 378 -61.37 -44.31 7.16
N ALA A 379 -61.89 -43.11 6.88
CA ALA A 379 -61.06 -41.90 6.73
C ALA A 379 -60.37 -41.54 8.06
N GLY A 380 -61.10 -41.59 9.18
CA GLY A 380 -60.57 -41.34 10.52
C GLY A 380 -59.39 -42.25 10.89
N PHE A 381 -59.48 -43.55 10.58
CA PHE A 381 -58.40 -44.52 10.77
C PHE A 381 -57.19 -44.25 9.89
N LEU A 382 -57.40 -43.87 8.62
CA LEU A 382 -56.29 -43.53 7.72
C LEU A 382 -55.51 -42.30 8.21
N PHE A 383 -56.20 -41.27 8.71
CA PHE A 383 -55.54 -40.11 9.34
C PHE A 383 -54.82 -40.48 10.64
N ALA A 384 -55.41 -41.35 11.47
CA ALA A 384 -54.76 -41.85 12.69
C ALA A 384 -53.49 -42.67 12.36
N LEU A 385 -53.55 -43.50 11.32
CA LEU A 385 -52.41 -44.28 10.82
C LEU A 385 -51.31 -43.35 10.33
N ALA A 386 -51.64 -42.38 9.47
CA ALA A 386 -50.69 -41.37 9.00
C ALA A 386 -50.05 -40.60 10.17
N PHE A 387 -50.84 -40.24 11.19
CA PHE A 387 -50.32 -39.60 12.40
C PHE A 387 -49.35 -40.51 13.16
N ALA A 388 -49.72 -41.76 13.42
CA ALA A 388 -48.89 -42.70 14.18
C ALA A 388 -47.53 -42.94 13.50
N LEU A 389 -47.54 -43.13 12.18
CA LEU A 389 -46.34 -43.36 11.37
C LEU A 389 -45.42 -42.13 11.36
N LEU A 390 -45.97 -40.94 11.12
CA LEU A 390 -45.18 -39.71 11.17
C LEU A 390 -44.68 -39.44 12.59
N TYR A 391 -45.53 -39.57 13.60
CA TYR A 391 -45.19 -39.29 15.00
C TYR A 391 -44.02 -40.13 15.54
N ARG A 392 -43.88 -41.37 15.06
CA ARG A 392 -42.73 -42.24 15.36
C ARG A 392 -41.40 -41.57 14.99
N ARG A 393 -41.40 -40.75 13.94
CA ARG A 393 -40.22 -40.05 13.38
C ARG A 393 -40.07 -38.59 13.83
N ARG A 394 -40.76 -38.19 14.90
CA ARG A 394 -40.72 -36.80 15.38
C ARG A 394 -39.33 -36.25 15.70
N ASN A 395 -38.34 -37.12 15.91
CA ASN A 395 -36.96 -36.72 16.19
C ASN A 395 -36.10 -36.54 14.93
N ASP A 396 -36.49 -37.13 13.80
CA ASP A 396 -35.69 -37.14 12.56
C ASP A 396 -35.98 -35.91 11.68
N PHE A 397 -37.17 -35.32 11.84
CA PHE A 397 -37.60 -34.16 11.06
C PHE A 397 -37.27 -32.84 11.76
N ILE A 398 -36.21 -32.17 11.27
CA ILE A 398 -35.82 -30.82 11.72
C ILE A 398 -36.58 -29.79 10.87
N GLY A 399 -37.81 -29.47 11.26
CA GLY A 399 -38.57 -28.40 10.60
C GLY A 399 -39.92 -28.09 11.25
N PRO A 400 -40.37 -26.82 11.23
CA PRO A 400 -41.66 -26.44 11.81
C PRO A 400 -42.84 -27.12 11.11
N LEU A 401 -42.80 -27.31 9.78
CA LEU A 401 -43.88 -27.91 8.99
C LEU A 401 -44.39 -29.23 9.56
N PHE A 402 -43.46 -30.08 9.98
CA PHE A 402 -43.76 -31.43 10.48
C PHE A 402 -44.75 -31.40 11.66
N HIS A 403 -44.58 -30.47 12.58
CA HIS A 403 -45.44 -30.34 13.76
C HIS A 403 -46.86 -29.88 13.40
N TRP A 404 -46.99 -29.00 12.40
CA TRP A 404 -48.27 -28.51 11.90
C TRP A 404 -49.04 -29.59 11.14
N VAL A 405 -48.34 -30.42 10.36
CA VAL A 405 -48.94 -31.59 9.68
C VAL A 405 -49.45 -32.60 10.71
N LEU A 406 -48.67 -32.92 11.76
CA LEU A 406 -49.12 -33.80 12.84
C LEU A 406 -50.37 -33.27 13.54
N LEU A 407 -50.42 -31.97 13.84
CA LEU A 407 -51.59 -31.36 14.47
C LEU A 407 -52.81 -31.41 13.55
N SER A 408 -52.63 -31.14 12.26
CA SER A 408 -53.67 -31.28 11.23
C SER A 408 -54.23 -32.71 11.18
N LEU A 409 -53.37 -33.74 11.25
CA LEU A 409 -53.79 -35.14 11.28
C LEU A 409 -54.59 -35.50 12.54
N VAL A 410 -54.22 -34.98 13.71
CA VAL A 410 -55.00 -35.16 14.95
C VAL A 410 -56.40 -34.56 14.79
N ILE A 411 -56.51 -33.35 14.25
CA ILE A 411 -57.81 -32.71 14.01
C ILE A 411 -58.62 -33.54 13.03
N ASN A 412 -58.05 -33.88 11.87
CA ASN A 412 -58.73 -34.65 10.82
C ASN A 412 -59.21 -36.02 11.32
N SER A 413 -58.39 -36.76 12.06
CA SER A 413 -58.80 -38.04 12.65
C SER A 413 -59.93 -37.86 13.67
N SER A 414 -59.83 -36.84 14.54
CA SER A 414 -60.83 -36.60 15.60
C SER A 414 -62.19 -36.20 15.04
N ILE A 415 -62.24 -35.32 14.02
CA ILE A 415 -63.51 -34.87 13.44
C ILE A 415 -64.23 -36.00 12.69
N GLU A 416 -63.52 -36.88 11.99
CA GLU A 416 -64.17 -38.03 11.33
C GLU A 416 -64.73 -39.02 12.36
N MET A 417 -63.94 -39.34 13.40
CA MET A 417 -64.29 -40.40 14.36
C MET A 417 -65.36 -39.97 15.38
N PHE A 418 -65.33 -38.72 15.84
CA PHE A 418 -66.16 -38.27 16.97
C PHE A 418 -67.26 -37.28 16.59
N TYR A 419 -67.21 -36.69 15.40
CA TYR A 419 -68.21 -35.71 14.96
C TYR A 419 -68.98 -36.25 13.76
N MET A 420 -68.31 -36.48 12.63
CA MET A 420 -68.97 -36.84 11.37
C MET A 420 -69.63 -38.22 11.42
N ALA A 421 -68.96 -39.22 12.01
CA ALA A 421 -69.52 -40.57 12.18
C ALA A 421 -70.81 -40.61 13.04
N TRP A 422 -71.01 -39.60 13.89
CA TRP A 422 -72.14 -39.47 14.82
C TRP A 422 -73.24 -38.52 14.32
N SER A 423 -72.98 -37.75 13.26
CA SER A 423 -73.95 -36.83 12.64
C SER A 423 -75.14 -37.59 12.03
N GLY A 424 -76.34 -37.31 12.53
CA GLY A 424 -77.58 -38.00 12.17
C GLY A 424 -78.33 -37.38 11.00
N SER A 425 -78.07 -36.10 10.68
CA SER A 425 -78.71 -35.41 9.56
C SER A 425 -77.76 -34.45 8.86
N LEU A 426 -78.07 -34.08 7.62
CA LEU A 426 -77.35 -33.00 6.94
C LEU A 426 -77.59 -31.68 7.68
N TYR A 427 -76.54 -30.88 7.83
CA TYR A 427 -76.56 -29.56 8.49
C TYR A 427 -76.79 -29.55 10.01
N ASP A 428 -76.69 -30.69 10.68
CA ASP A 428 -76.71 -30.74 12.16
C ASP A 428 -75.43 -30.13 12.78
N PRO A 429 -75.41 -29.86 14.10
CA PRO A 429 -74.27 -29.21 14.74
C PRO A 429 -72.95 -29.98 14.53
N LEU A 430 -72.96 -31.31 14.66
CA LEU A 430 -71.75 -32.14 14.48
C LEU A 430 -71.23 -32.11 13.04
N PHE A 431 -72.14 -32.10 12.06
CA PHE A 431 -71.82 -31.91 10.65
C PHE A 431 -71.11 -30.56 10.43
N ASN A 432 -71.68 -29.47 10.94
CA ASN A 432 -71.12 -28.13 10.77
C ASN A 432 -69.74 -27.98 11.44
N TRP A 433 -69.56 -28.52 12.65
CA TRP A 433 -68.26 -28.53 13.33
C TRP A 433 -67.20 -29.37 12.61
N THR A 434 -67.60 -30.44 11.93
CA THR A 434 -66.69 -31.24 11.11
C THR A 434 -66.15 -30.42 9.95
N HIS A 435 -66.99 -29.71 9.21
CA HIS A 435 -66.55 -28.82 8.12
C HIS A 435 -65.61 -27.71 8.61
N LEU A 436 -65.93 -27.10 9.76
CA LEU A 436 -65.06 -26.09 10.35
C LEU A 436 -63.70 -26.68 10.80
N GLY A 437 -63.70 -27.90 11.33
CA GLY A 437 -62.49 -28.64 11.67
C GLY A 437 -61.61 -28.95 10.47
N LYS A 438 -62.20 -29.32 9.32
CA LYS A 438 -61.51 -29.52 8.04
C LYS A 438 -60.80 -28.23 7.59
N ILE A 439 -61.51 -27.09 7.61
CA ILE A 439 -60.94 -25.77 7.32
C ILE A 439 -59.75 -25.47 8.24
N GLY A 440 -59.91 -25.68 9.54
CA GLY A 440 -58.84 -25.50 10.53
C GLY A 440 -57.62 -26.37 10.23
N ALA A 441 -57.83 -27.65 9.91
CA ALA A 441 -56.77 -28.60 9.61
C ALA A 441 -55.95 -28.21 8.35
N TYR A 442 -56.59 -27.71 7.30
CA TYR A 442 -55.88 -27.20 6.12
C TYR A 442 -55.17 -25.87 6.39
N GLY A 443 -55.80 -24.97 7.16
CA GLY A 443 -55.16 -23.72 7.60
C GLY A 443 -53.85 -23.95 8.36
N LEU A 444 -53.80 -24.97 9.24
CA LEU A 444 -52.57 -25.36 9.93
C LEU A 444 -51.45 -25.78 8.97
N ILE A 445 -51.77 -26.50 7.90
CA ILE A 445 -50.77 -26.93 6.90
C ILE A 445 -50.21 -25.72 6.16
N VAL A 446 -51.06 -24.77 5.74
CA VAL A 446 -50.62 -23.51 5.11
C VAL A 446 -49.69 -22.72 6.04
N ALA A 447 -50.06 -22.58 7.32
CA ALA A 447 -49.22 -21.91 8.32
C ALA A 447 -47.87 -22.62 8.50
N GLY A 448 -47.88 -23.96 8.53
CA GLY A 448 -46.65 -24.77 8.61
C GLY A 448 -45.72 -24.59 7.41
N LEU A 449 -46.26 -24.53 6.19
CA LEU A 449 -45.50 -24.29 4.97
C LEU A 449 -44.88 -22.89 4.96
N ALA A 450 -45.61 -21.87 5.42
CA ALA A 450 -45.09 -20.51 5.53
C ALA A 450 -43.96 -20.40 6.57
N ALA A 451 -44.18 -20.94 7.78
CA ALA A 451 -43.19 -20.95 8.85
C ALA A 451 -41.89 -21.65 8.44
N ASN A 452 -42.01 -22.75 7.69
CA ASN A 452 -40.85 -23.51 7.22
C ASN A 452 -40.01 -22.75 6.19
N LYS A 453 -40.63 -21.98 5.28
CA LYS A 453 -39.90 -21.12 4.35
C LYS A 453 -39.17 -19.99 5.06
N ALA A 454 -39.82 -19.34 6.03
CA ALA A 454 -39.19 -18.29 6.84
C ALA A 454 -37.94 -18.83 7.57
N TYR A 455 -38.05 -20.02 8.19
CA TYR A 455 -36.94 -20.69 8.84
C TYR A 455 -35.78 -20.97 7.88
N LEU A 456 -36.06 -21.54 6.70
CA LEU A 456 -35.03 -21.85 5.70
C LEU A 456 -34.31 -20.61 5.17
N VAL A 457 -35.05 -19.50 4.95
CA VAL A 457 -34.45 -18.23 4.50
C VAL A 457 -33.54 -17.66 5.59
N GLN A 458 -33.94 -17.74 6.86
CA GLN A 458 -33.12 -17.24 7.97
C GLN A 458 -31.82 -18.06 8.12
N GLU A 459 -31.90 -19.38 7.99
CA GLU A 459 -30.73 -20.24 8.08
C GLU A 459 -29.76 -20.01 6.91
N LEU A 460 -30.28 -19.86 5.69
CA LEU A 460 -29.47 -19.53 4.51
C LEU A 460 -28.74 -18.19 4.67
N ARG A 461 -29.42 -17.17 5.23
CA ARG A 461 -28.79 -15.86 5.52
C ARG A 461 -27.64 -15.99 6.51
N ARG A 462 -27.79 -16.80 7.57
CA ARG A 462 -26.72 -17.04 8.55
C ARG A 462 -25.49 -17.67 7.92
N GLN A 463 -25.69 -18.71 7.10
CA GLN A 463 -24.60 -19.36 6.38
C GLN A 463 -23.90 -18.40 5.42
N HIS A 464 -24.66 -17.57 4.70
CA HIS A 464 -24.10 -16.59 3.77
C HIS A 464 -23.24 -15.53 4.48
N VAL A 465 -23.68 -15.03 5.64
CA VAL A 465 -22.89 -14.07 6.45
C VAL A 465 -21.61 -14.70 6.96
N ALA A 466 -21.67 -15.93 7.49
CA ALA A 466 -20.48 -16.63 7.98
C ALA A 466 -19.46 -16.88 6.85
N LEU A 467 -19.93 -17.33 5.69
CA LEU A 467 -19.06 -17.56 4.53
C LEU A 467 -18.40 -16.26 4.05
N ARG A 468 -19.15 -15.16 4.02
CA ARG A 468 -18.63 -13.85 3.63
C ARG A 468 -17.53 -13.36 4.58
N GLN A 469 -17.72 -13.53 5.89
CA GLN A 469 -16.70 -13.19 6.88
C GLN A 469 -15.42 -14.04 6.72
N SER A 470 -15.55 -15.34 6.46
CA SER A 470 -14.39 -16.19 6.18
C SER A 470 -13.65 -15.78 4.90
N TYR A 471 -14.39 -15.38 3.87
CA TYR A 471 -13.80 -14.91 2.61
C TYR A 471 -13.06 -13.58 2.78
N GLU A 472 -13.63 -12.62 3.51
CA GLU A 472 -13.00 -11.33 3.78
C GLU A 472 -11.70 -11.50 4.57
N ARG A 473 -11.67 -12.35 5.61
CA ARG A 473 -10.43 -12.66 6.35
C ARG A 473 -9.33 -13.25 5.46
N LEU A 474 -9.67 -14.20 4.60
CA LEU A 474 -8.69 -14.83 3.72
C LEU A 474 -8.13 -13.82 2.71
N ARG A 475 -8.97 -12.90 2.22
CA ARG A 475 -8.55 -11.84 1.30
C ARG A 475 -7.54 -10.89 1.96
N GLU A 476 -7.79 -10.49 3.21
CA GLU A 476 -6.87 -9.65 3.97
C GLU A 476 -5.51 -10.33 4.17
N GLU A 477 -5.48 -11.63 4.49
CA GLU A 477 -4.23 -12.39 4.64
C GLU A 477 -3.42 -12.46 3.34
N ILE A 478 -4.09 -12.66 2.19
CA ILE A 478 -3.42 -12.69 0.88
C ILE A 478 -2.84 -11.31 0.54
N GLU A 479 -3.58 -10.24 0.77
CA GLU A 479 -3.11 -8.87 0.47
C GLU A 479 -1.88 -8.52 1.33
N GLN A 480 -1.89 -8.91 2.62
CA GLN A 480 -0.74 -8.73 3.50
C GLN A 480 0.50 -9.47 2.99
N ARG A 481 0.35 -10.72 2.52
CA ARG A 481 1.47 -11.48 1.94
C ARG A 481 2.03 -10.82 0.68
N ILE A 482 1.15 -10.37 -0.24
CA ILE A 482 1.58 -9.67 -1.46
C ILE A 482 2.34 -8.39 -1.11
N GLN A 483 1.87 -7.63 -0.12
CA GLN A 483 2.53 -6.40 0.30
C GLN A 483 3.90 -6.67 0.94
N ALA A 484 4.02 -7.71 1.76
CA ALA A 484 5.30 -8.15 2.33
C ALA A 484 6.29 -8.59 1.23
N GLU A 485 5.84 -9.37 0.24
CA GLU A 485 6.68 -9.78 -0.89
C GLU A 485 7.14 -8.59 -1.74
N LYS A 486 6.27 -7.59 -1.96
CA LYS A 486 6.66 -6.35 -2.65
C LYS A 486 7.71 -5.57 -1.87
N GLN A 487 7.57 -5.45 -0.55
CA GLN A 487 8.57 -4.78 0.29
C GLN A 487 9.94 -5.45 0.19
N VAL A 488 10.00 -6.79 0.31
CA VAL A 488 11.27 -7.54 0.16
C VAL A 488 11.90 -7.29 -1.21
N ARG A 489 11.11 -7.30 -2.29
CA ARG A 489 11.61 -7.02 -3.64
C ARG A 489 12.19 -5.62 -3.78
N VAL A 490 11.54 -4.61 -3.20
CA VAL A 490 12.04 -3.24 -3.21
C VAL A 490 13.38 -3.14 -2.48
N TYR A 491 13.53 -3.78 -1.31
CA TYR A 491 14.80 -3.81 -0.59
C TYR A 491 15.92 -4.50 -1.38
N GLN A 492 15.64 -5.64 -2.01
CA GLN A 492 16.60 -6.33 -2.86
C GLN A 492 17.05 -5.44 -4.03
N GLN A 493 16.11 -4.77 -4.69
CA GLN A 493 16.43 -3.87 -5.80
C GLN A 493 17.26 -2.67 -5.34
N ILE A 494 16.93 -2.06 -4.19
CA ILE A 494 17.73 -0.97 -3.63
C ILE A 494 19.17 -1.44 -3.40
N VAL A 495 19.37 -2.62 -2.80
CA VAL A 495 20.70 -3.18 -2.54
C VAL A 495 21.44 -3.51 -3.83
N ASP A 496 20.77 -4.06 -4.85
CA ASP A 496 21.38 -4.38 -6.14
C ASP A 496 21.76 -3.15 -6.97
N ASP A 497 21.00 -2.07 -6.87
CA ASP A 497 21.27 -0.82 -7.60
C ASP A 497 22.26 0.11 -6.85
N MET A 498 22.69 -0.26 -5.63
CA MET A 498 23.74 0.50 -4.92
C MET A 498 25.07 0.41 -5.66
N PRO A 499 25.80 1.54 -5.83
CA PRO A 499 27.12 1.55 -6.45
C PRO A 499 28.20 0.91 -5.57
N THR A 500 27.95 0.81 -4.26
CA THR A 500 28.84 0.15 -3.30
C THR A 500 28.67 -1.37 -3.36
N GLY A 501 29.77 -2.12 -3.31
CA GLY A 501 29.75 -3.56 -3.17
C GLY A 501 29.26 -3.95 -1.78
N VAL A 502 28.19 -4.73 -1.71
CA VAL A 502 27.62 -5.28 -0.47
C VAL A 502 27.82 -6.78 -0.47
N PHE A 503 28.44 -7.32 0.57
CA PHE A 503 28.66 -8.76 0.74
C PHE A 503 28.38 -9.17 2.18
N VAL A 504 27.60 -10.23 2.38
CA VAL A 504 27.23 -10.72 3.71
C VAL A 504 27.78 -12.12 3.92
N LEU A 505 28.48 -12.31 5.03
CA LEU A 505 29.04 -13.59 5.47
C LEU A 505 28.36 -14.06 6.77
N CYS A 506 28.04 -15.35 6.88
CA CYS A 506 27.58 -16.00 8.10
C CYS A 506 28.71 -16.84 8.69
N LEU A 507 29.03 -16.67 9.97
CA LEU A 507 29.97 -17.53 10.68
C LEU A 507 29.26 -18.83 11.10
N GLU A 508 29.67 -19.97 10.55
CA GLU A 508 29.08 -21.27 10.92
C GLU A 508 29.73 -21.89 12.16
N ASP A 509 31.04 -21.72 12.32
CA ASP A 509 31.80 -22.23 13.45
C ASP A 509 32.63 -21.09 14.07
N PRO A 510 32.34 -20.69 15.32
CA PRO A 510 33.06 -19.63 16.00
C PRO A 510 34.57 -19.85 16.13
N GLU A 511 35.04 -21.10 16.14
CA GLU A 511 36.47 -21.42 16.30
C GLU A 511 37.21 -21.38 14.95
N ASP A 512 36.54 -21.71 13.85
CA ASP A 512 37.12 -21.76 12.51
C ASP A 512 36.91 -20.45 11.72
N LEU A 513 38.00 -19.69 11.49
CA LEU A 513 37.99 -18.45 10.71
C LEU A 513 37.64 -18.65 9.23
N GLY A 514 37.78 -19.86 8.69
CA GLY A 514 37.39 -20.19 7.31
C GLY A 514 35.90 -20.48 7.15
N SER A 515 35.18 -20.68 8.25
CA SER A 515 33.77 -21.12 8.26
C SER A 515 32.76 -20.04 7.84
N PHE A 516 33.22 -18.84 7.50
CA PHE A 516 32.36 -17.77 6.99
C PHE A 516 31.73 -18.17 5.64
N ARG A 517 30.43 -18.39 5.61
CA ARG A 517 29.67 -18.70 4.38
C ARG A 517 29.12 -17.43 3.75
N ALA A 518 29.33 -17.25 2.45
CA ALA A 518 28.71 -16.16 1.71
C ALA A 518 27.19 -16.39 1.57
N ILE A 519 26.37 -15.47 2.09
CA ILE A 519 24.91 -15.59 2.08
C ILE A 519 24.28 -14.66 1.05
N LEU A 520 24.85 -13.47 0.87
CA LEU A 520 24.34 -12.42 0.01
C LEU A 520 25.48 -11.63 -0.62
N GLY A 521 25.29 -11.22 -1.86
CA GLY A 521 26.14 -10.29 -2.57
C GLY A 521 25.29 -9.50 -3.54
N ASN A 522 25.43 -8.17 -3.57
CA ASN A 522 24.72 -7.33 -4.52
C ASN A 522 25.44 -7.29 -5.86
N ARG A 523 24.76 -6.84 -6.92
CA ARG A 523 25.37 -6.71 -8.25
C ARG A 523 26.71 -5.99 -8.27
N SER A 524 26.81 -4.85 -7.58
CA SER A 524 28.05 -4.06 -7.54
C SER A 524 29.23 -4.84 -6.94
N ALA A 525 29.01 -5.71 -5.94
CA ALA A 525 30.08 -6.53 -5.37
C ALA A 525 30.71 -7.47 -6.42
N GLY A 526 29.89 -8.05 -7.30
CA GLY A 526 30.38 -8.92 -8.38
C GLY A 526 31.14 -8.14 -9.45
N GLU A 527 30.60 -6.99 -9.86
CA GLU A 527 31.23 -6.12 -10.87
C GLU A 527 32.56 -5.53 -10.38
N THR A 528 32.59 -5.06 -9.13
CA THR A 528 33.77 -4.45 -8.49
C THR A 528 34.90 -5.45 -8.26
N LEU A 529 34.57 -6.67 -7.82
CA LEU A 529 35.56 -7.73 -7.63
C LEU A 529 35.91 -8.47 -8.93
N GLY A 530 35.17 -8.24 -10.02
CA GLY A 530 35.36 -8.95 -11.28
C GLY A 530 34.96 -10.44 -11.23
N VAL A 531 34.02 -10.81 -10.34
CA VAL A 531 33.62 -12.19 -10.09
C VAL A 531 32.12 -12.42 -10.28
N ARG A 532 31.76 -13.66 -10.63
CA ARG A 532 30.35 -14.05 -10.68
C ARG A 532 29.91 -14.48 -9.29
N LEU A 533 29.08 -13.66 -8.64
CA LEU A 533 28.60 -13.90 -7.27
C LEU A 533 27.96 -15.28 -7.05
N ALA A 534 27.27 -15.82 -8.07
CA ALA A 534 26.68 -17.16 -8.00
C ALA A 534 27.71 -18.28 -7.73
N ASP A 535 28.98 -18.04 -8.08
CA ASP A 535 30.07 -19.01 -7.85
C ASP A 535 30.60 -18.94 -6.40
N TRP A 536 30.25 -17.88 -5.65
CA TRP A 536 30.67 -17.63 -4.27
C TRP A 536 29.53 -17.85 -3.27
N LEU A 537 28.30 -17.47 -3.63
CA LEU A 537 27.13 -17.60 -2.77
C LEU A 537 26.93 -19.06 -2.34
N GLY A 538 26.76 -19.25 -1.04
CA GLY A 538 26.62 -20.54 -0.40
C GLY A 538 27.93 -21.28 -0.19
N LYS A 539 29.10 -20.75 -0.55
CA LYS A 539 30.42 -21.35 -0.25
C LYS A 539 31.07 -20.71 0.98
N ARG A 540 31.99 -21.44 1.60
CA ARG A 540 32.81 -20.96 2.70
C ARG A 540 33.96 -20.08 2.21
N LEU A 541 34.45 -19.18 3.07
CA LEU A 541 35.46 -18.18 2.75
C LEU A 541 36.78 -18.83 2.29
N ASP A 542 37.13 -19.97 2.89
CA ASP A 542 38.26 -20.81 2.49
C ASP A 542 38.13 -21.43 1.09
N GLU A 543 36.91 -21.55 0.55
CA GLU A 543 36.65 -22.09 -0.78
C GLU A 543 36.69 -21.02 -1.89
N PHE A 544 36.15 -19.82 -1.64
CA PHE A 544 35.99 -18.79 -2.68
C PHE A 544 37.00 -17.63 -2.59
N LEU A 545 37.60 -17.38 -1.42
CA LEU A 545 38.66 -16.38 -1.20
C LEU A 545 39.73 -16.94 -0.23
N PRO A 546 40.45 -18.01 -0.60
CA PRO A 546 41.40 -18.68 0.30
C PRO A 546 42.53 -17.75 0.76
N SER A 547 43.03 -16.85 -0.10
CA SER A 547 44.13 -15.94 0.24
C SER A 547 43.70 -14.85 1.22
N SER A 548 42.39 -14.65 1.44
CA SER A 548 41.88 -13.75 2.48
C SER A 548 42.13 -14.27 3.89
N LEU A 549 42.33 -15.59 4.08
CA LEU A 549 42.65 -16.19 5.38
C LEU A 549 44.04 -15.79 5.91
N GLU A 550 44.94 -15.42 5.01
CA GLU A 550 46.27 -14.92 5.34
C GLU A 550 46.28 -13.42 5.70
N THR A 551 45.14 -12.75 5.56
CA THR A 551 44.96 -11.33 5.90
C THR A 551 44.29 -11.18 7.26
N GLU A 552 44.20 -9.94 7.76
CA GLU A 552 43.50 -9.65 9.00
C GLU A 552 41.96 -9.71 8.86
N PHE A 553 41.42 -9.81 7.64
CA PHE A 553 39.97 -9.70 7.40
C PHE A 553 39.11 -10.68 8.20
N PRO A 554 39.36 -12.01 8.21
CA PRO A 554 38.50 -12.94 8.95
C PRO A 554 38.52 -12.67 10.46
N ARG A 555 39.68 -12.24 10.98
CA ARG A 555 39.83 -11.86 12.39
C ARG A 555 39.02 -10.60 12.70
N ILE A 556 39.09 -9.59 11.83
CA ILE A 556 38.28 -8.37 11.96
C ILE A 556 36.78 -8.70 11.90
N TYR A 557 36.36 -9.57 10.98
CA TYR A 557 34.97 -10.01 10.88
C TYR A 557 34.49 -10.66 12.18
N ARG A 558 35.30 -11.56 12.77
CA ARG A 558 35.02 -12.17 14.07
C ARG A 558 34.98 -11.14 15.20
N GLU A 559 35.93 -10.22 15.25
CA GLU A 559 35.98 -9.16 16.26
C GLU A 559 34.73 -8.27 16.19
N VAL A 560 34.27 -7.91 14.99
CA VAL A 560 33.02 -7.13 14.77
C VAL A 560 31.78 -7.89 15.25
N LEU A 561 31.71 -9.21 15.00
CA LEU A 561 30.63 -10.05 15.52
C LEU A 561 30.65 -10.16 17.04
N GLN A 562 31.83 -10.22 17.66
CA GLN A 562 31.97 -10.29 19.12
C GLN A 562 31.68 -8.96 19.81
N SER A 563 32.16 -7.85 19.24
CA SER A 563 31.98 -6.52 19.82
C SER A 563 30.61 -5.93 19.51
N GLN A 564 29.93 -6.42 18.48
CA GLN A 564 28.69 -5.87 17.92
C GLN A 564 28.84 -4.38 17.53
N THR A 565 30.06 -3.96 17.16
CA THR A 565 30.38 -2.58 16.75
C THR A 565 30.94 -2.52 15.33
N PRO A 566 30.47 -1.59 14.49
CA PRO A 566 31.04 -1.39 13.16
C PRO A 566 32.52 -1.01 13.20
N ARG A 567 33.28 -1.48 12.20
CA ARG A 567 34.67 -1.12 11.94
C ARG A 567 34.80 -0.50 10.54
N ASP A 568 35.37 0.69 10.49
CA ASP A 568 35.86 1.30 9.25
C ASP A 568 37.34 0.94 9.10
N LEU A 569 37.67 0.22 8.02
CA LEU A 569 39.03 -0.20 7.72
C LEU A 569 39.73 0.84 6.81
N GLY A 570 38.98 1.81 6.29
CA GLY A 570 39.49 2.80 5.35
C GLY A 570 39.98 2.17 4.05
N ASP A 571 40.95 2.84 3.42
CA ASP A 571 41.47 2.43 2.13
C ASP A 571 42.54 1.34 2.27
N ILE A 572 42.22 0.14 1.81
CA ILE A 572 43.12 -1.01 1.79
C ILE A 572 43.51 -1.34 0.35
N TYR A 573 44.80 -1.57 0.11
CA TYR A 573 45.26 -2.16 -1.15
C TYR A 573 45.16 -3.69 -1.09
N TYR A 574 44.49 -4.29 -2.05
CA TYR A 574 44.39 -5.74 -2.18
C TYR A 574 44.89 -6.18 -3.55
N GLU A 575 45.75 -7.20 -3.60
CA GLU A 575 46.31 -7.78 -4.84
C GLU A 575 46.51 -9.30 -4.66
N ARG A 576 45.41 -10.05 -4.59
CA ARG A 576 45.38 -11.52 -4.42
C ARG A 576 44.13 -12.08 -5.09
N ASP A 577 44.07 -13.39 -5.35
CA ASP A 577 42.88 -14.08 -5.90
C ASP A 577 42.30 -13.44 -7.18
N ASN A 578 43.15 -12.91 -8.06
CA ASN A 578 42.78 -12.11 -9.26
C ASN A 578 42.00 -10.80 -8.98
N ILE A 579 41.92 -10.38 -7.72
CA ILE A 579 41.34 -9.08 -7.33
C ILE A 579 42.50 -8.13 -7.08
N ARG A 580 42.47 -6.99 -7.78
CA ARG A 580 43.48 -5.94 -7.63
C ARG A 580 42.81 -4.57 -7.57
N GLY A 581 43.10 -3.82 -6.52
CA GLY A 581 42.59 -2.45 -6.37
C GLY A 581 42.81 -1.88 -4.99
N HIS A 582 42.54 -0.59 -4.87
CA HIS A 582 42.33 0.07 -3.58
C HIS A 582 40.85 0.05 -3.25
N PHE A 583 40.50 -0.56 -2.12
CA PHE A 583 39.13 -0.67 -1.66
C PHE A 583 38.95 0.10 -0.36
N ASN A 584 37.96 0.98 -0.30
CA ASN A 584 37.50 1.52 0.96
C ASN A 584 36.53 0.51 1.59
N ILE A 585 36.86 -0.05 2.75
CA ILE A 585 36.11 -1.19 3.32
C ILE A 585 35.50 -0.80 4.68
N ARG A 586 34.20 -1.07 4.84
CA ARG A 586 33.48 -0.97 6.09
C ARG A 586 32.80 -2.28 6.44
N VAL A 587 32.89 -2.66 7.69
CA VAL A 587 32.38 -3.94 8.20
C VAL A 587 31.44 -3.66 9.36
N PHE A 588 30.24 -4.22 9.36
CA PHE A 588 29.29 -4.08 10.45
C PHE A 588 28.53 -5.38 10.72
N PRO A 589 28.10 -5.63 11.97
CA PRO A 589 27.32 -6.81 12.30
C PRO A 589 25.86 -6.61 11.88
N LEU A 590 25.23 -7.66 11.35
CA LEU A 590 23.78 -7.71 11.12
C LEU A 590 23.08 -8.43 12.29
N ASP A 591 23.72 -9.47 12.81
CA ASP A 591 23.30 -10.21 14.01
C ASP A 591 24.52 -10.82 14.72
N GLU A 592 24.32 -11.80 15.60
CA GLU A 592 25.40 -12.48 16.36
C GLU A 592 26.32 -13.35 15.49
N GLN A 593 25.90 -13.72 14.27
CA GLN A 593 26.63 -14.64 13.38
C GLN A 593 26.90 -14.04 12.00
N GLN A 594 26.22 -12.97 11.60
CA GLN A 594 26.28 -12.39 10.27
C GLN A 594 26.96 -11.03 10.25
N VAL A 595 27.91 -10.89 9.35
CA VAL A 595 28.64 -9.64 9.11
C VAL A 595 28.37 -9.14 7.70
N CYS A 596 28.13 -7.85 7.56
CA CYS A 596 28.02 -7.17 6.28
C CYS A 596 29.30 -6.39 6.00
N ILE A 597 29.80 -6.54 4.78
CA ILE A 597 31.00 -5.90 4.27
C ILE A 597 30.54 -4.99 3.13
N LEU A 598 30.80 -3.69 3.30
CA LEU A 598 30.67 -2.69 2.26
C LEU A 598 32.04 -2.37 1.72
N PHE A 599 32.19 -2.33 0.40
CA PHE A 599 33.43 -1.92 -0.21
C PHE A 599 33.22 -1.11 -1.50
N GLU A 600 34.11 -0.15 -1.73
CA GLU A 600 34.13 0.68 -2.94
C GLU A 600 35.53 0.67 -3.53
N ASP A 601 35.64 0.49 -4.86
CA ASP A 601 36.92 0.67 -5.55
C ASP A 601 37.22 2.17 -5.67
N VAL A 602 38.25 2.60 -4.95
CA VAL A 602 38.74 3.99 -4.90
C VAL A 602 40.01 4.18 -5.72
N SER A 603 40.43 3.18 -6.51
CA SER A 603 41.69 3.21 -7.28
C SER A 603 41.78 4.42 -8.20
N GLN A 604 40.73 4.68 -8.99
CA GLN A 604 40.70 5.81 -9.94
C GLN A 604 40.73 7.16 -9.21
N ARG A 605 39.97 7.28 -8.11
CA ARG A 605 39.94 8.50 -7.30
C ARG A 605 41.32 8.82 -6.72
N ARG A 606 42.03 7.81 -6.20
CA ARG A 606 43.39 8.02 -5.69
C ARG A 606 44.38 8.43 -6.77
N GLN A 607 44.30 7.81 -7.96
CA GLN A 607 45.13 8.22 -9.09
C GLN A 607 44.92 9.70 -9.44
N MET A 608 43.68 10.16 -9.48
CA MET A 608 43.35 11.56 -9.73
C MET A 608 43.83 12.50 -8.61
N GLU A 609 43.64 12.13 -7.35
CA GLU A 609 44.13 12.91 -6.20
C GLU A 609 45.65 13.05 -6.22
N ASP A 610 46.37 11.98 -6.52
CA ASP A 610 47.83 11.99 -6.63
C ASP A 610 48.32 12.81 -7.83
N GLU A 611 47.65 12.70 -8.98
CA GLU A 611 47.94 13.56 -10.13
C GLU A 611 47.72 15.03 -9.81
N LEU A 612 46.61 15.37 -9.16
CA LEU A 612 46.29 16.73 -8.76
C LEU A 612 47.35 17.31 -7.81
N ARG A 613 47.77 16.53 -6.81
CA ARG A 613 48.86 16.92 -5.89
C ARG A 613 50.17 17.19 -6.64
N ARG A 614 50.52 16.35 -7.62
CA ARG A 614 51.72 16.55 -8.46
C ARG A 614 51.60 17.79 -9.34
N TYR A 615 50.42 18.12 -9.84
CA TYR A 615 50.20 19.35 -10.59
C TYR A 615 50.31 20.59 -9.70
N ALA A 616 49.70 20.57 -8.51
CA ALA A 616 49.78 21.66 -7.54
C ALA A 616 51.24 21.95 -7.15
N ALA A 617 52.00 20.91 -6.77
CA ALA A 617 53.42 21.05 -6.41
C ALA A 617 54.27 21.61 -7.57
N ARG A 618 54.02 21.20 -8.81
CA ARG A 618 54.72 21.73 -9.99
C ARG A 618 54.37 23.19 -10.26
N LEU A 619 53.11 23.57 -10.07
CA LEU A 619 52.66 24.95 -10.25
C LEU A 619 53.29 25.88 -9.22
N GLU A 620 53.32 25.46 -7.95
CA GLU A 620 53.98 26.21 -6.87
C GLU A 620 55.48 26.39 -7.12
N ALA A 621 56.18 25.31 -7.51
CA ALA A 621 57.59 25.37 -7.84
C ALA A 621 57.86 26.34 -9.01
N SER A 622 57.08 26.23 -10.11
CA SER A 622 57.23 27.13 -11.26
C SER A 622 56.94 28.59 -10.93
N ASN A 623 55.96 28.85 -10.05
CA ASN A 623 55.66 30.21 -9.60
C ASN A 623 56.82 30.79 -8.76
N ARG A 624 57.43 29.99 -7.87
CA ARG A 624 58.61 30.41 -7.10
C ARG A 624 59.82 30.67 -8.01
N GLU A 625 60.11 29.78 -8.96
CA GLU A 625 61.20 29.98 -9.91
C GLU A 625 61.05 31.28 -10.73
N LEU A 626 59.83 31.60 -11.18
CA LEU A 626 59.56 32.83 -11.91
C LEU A 626 59.80 34.08 -11.04
N GLN A 627 59.43 34.02 -9.75
CA GLN A 627 59.65 35.10 -8.80
C GLN A 627 61.14 35.30 -8.49
N ASP A 628 61.87 34.22 -8.24
CA ASP A 628 63.32 34.26 -7.98
C ASP A 628 64.08 34.79 -9.20
N PHE A 629 63.69 34.36 -10.41
CA PHE A 629 64.25 34.88 -11.66
C PHE A 629 64.01 36.39 -11.79
N ALA A 630 62.77 36.85 -11.56
CA ALA A 630 62.43 38.28 -11.63
C ALA A 630 63.23 39.10 -10.60
N TYR A 631 63.46 38.57 -9.40
CA TYR A 631 64.23 39.23 -8.34
C TYR A 631 65.72 39.34 -8.68
N ILE A 632 66.36 38.22 -9.05
CA ILE A 632 67.80 38.17 -9.37
C ILE A 632 68.10 39.02 -10.60
N ALA A 633 67.32 38.86 -11.68
CA ALA A 633 67.52 39.64 -12.90
C ALA A 633 67.38 41.15 -12.65
N SER A 634 66.43 41.57 -11.80
CA SER A 634 66.26 42.98 -11.46
C SER A 634 67.46 43.52 -10.68
N HIS A 635 67.95 42.82 -9.66
CA HIS A 635 69.13 43.23 -8.90
C HIS A 635 70.37 43.40 -9.79
N ASP A 636 70.61 42.44 -10.67
CA ASP A 636 71.79 42.44 -11.54
C ASP A 636 71.72 43.53 -12.64
N LEU A 637 70.52 44.02 -12.97
CA LEU A 637 70.32 45.15 -13.87
C LEU A 637 70.48 46.53 -13.18
N GLN A 638 70.28 46.63 -11.86
CA GLN A 638 70.41 47.90 -11.13
C GLN A 638 71.86 48.36 -10.99
N GLU A 639 72.78 47.44 -10.73
CA GLU A 639 74.19 47.77 -10.54
C GLU A 639 74.87 48.42 -11.77
N PRO A 640 74.69 47.92 -13.02
CA PRO A 640 75.22 48.59 -14.19
C PRO A 640 74.57 49.96 -14.43
N LEU A 641 73.27 50.13 -14.17
CA LEU A 641 72.58 51.41 -14.31
C LEU A 641 73.10 52.46 -13.32
N ARG A 642 73.32 52.04 -12.06
CA ARG A 642 73.93 52.89 -11.03
C ARG A 642 75.31 53.38 -11.43
N LYS A 643 76.14 52.50 -12.03
CA LYS A 643 77.47 52.88 -12.56
C LYS A 643 77.36 53.85 -13.73
N ILE A 644 76.48 53.60 -14.71
CA ILE A 644 76.25 54.50 -15.85
C ILE A 644 75.91 55.91 -15.37
N ARG A 645 75.02 56.03 -14.38
CA ARG A 645 74.66 57.31 -13.77
C ARG A 645 75.84 57.98 -13.06
N ALA A 646 76.51 57.27 -12.16
CA ALA A 646 77.62 57.82 -11.38
C ALA A 646 78.78 58.32 -12.26
N PHE A 647 79.12 57.58 -13.32
CA PHE A 647 80.14 58.02 -14.29
C PHE A 647 79.64 59.19 -15.15
N GLY A 648 78.37 59.19 -15.56
CA GLY A 648 77.74 60.31 -16.24
C GLY A 648 77.76 61.59 -15.41
N ASP A 649 77.42 61.50 -14.11
CA ASP A 649 77.38 62.64 -13.19
C ASP A 649 78.79 63.19 -12.99
N ARG A 650 79.77 62.31 -12.81
CA ARG A 650 81.18 62.67 -12.70
C ARG A 650 81.71 63.32 -13.99
N LEU A 651 81.33 62.83 -15.16
CA LEU A 651 81.71 63.43 -16.45
C LEU A 651 81.12 64.83 -16.61
N LEU A 652 79.86 65.02 -16.26
CA LEU A 652 79.21 66.32 -16.26
C LEU A 652 79.84 67.29 -15.27
N GLN A 653 80.20 66.85 -14.07
CA GLN A 653 80.80 67.68 -13.02
C GLN A 653 82.28 68.04 -13.30
N VAL A 654 83.10 67.09 -13.74
CA VAL A 654 84.54 67.28 -13.94
C VAL A 654 84.86 68.07 -15.21
N ASN A 655 84.02 67.99 -16.24
CA ASN A 655 84.22 68.68 -17.51
C ASN A 655 83.28 69.88 -17.73
N GLN A 656 82.76 70.49 -16.65
CA GLN A 656 81.95 71.70 -16.73
C GLN A 656 82.74 72.81 -17.47
N GLY A 657 82.17 73.31 -18.57
CA GLY A 657 82.80 74.33 -19.43
C GLY A 657 83.81 73.80 -20.47
N ARG A 658 84.11 72.49 -20.51
CA ARG A 658 84.97 71.86 -21.54
C ARG A 658 84.21 71.04 -22.57
N LEU A 659 82.98 70.65 -22.27
CA LEU A 659 82.08 69.96 -23.20
C LEU A 659 81.24 70.99 -23.98
N ASP A 660 81.10 70.79 -25.28
CA ASP A 660 80.16 71.57 -26.09
C ASP A 660 78.71 71.24 -25.70
N GLU A 661 77.78 72.16 -25.98
CA GLU A 661 76.37 72.04 -25.59
C GLU A 661 75.73 70.73 -26.09
N ARG A 662 76.14 70.27 -27.27
CA ARG A 662 75.64 69.02 -27.87
C ARG A 662 76.10 67.78 -27.10
N SER A 663 77.36 67.72 -26.65
CA SER A 663 77.83 66.61 -25.81
C SER A 663 77.19 66.62 -24.42
N GLN A 664 76.92 67.81 -23.86
CA GLN A 664 76.19 67.94 -22.60
C GLN A 664 74.74 67.46 -22.74
N ASP A 665 74.04 67.81 -23.83
CA ASP A 665 72.69 67.31 -24.13
C ASP A 665 72.66 65.78 -24.28
N TYR A 666 73.62 65.19 -25.03
CA TYR A 666 73.70 63.73 -25.15
C TYR A 666 73.96 63.03 -23.81
N LEU A 667 74.82 63.57 -22.95
CA LEU A 667 75.05 63.02 -21.61
C LEU A 667 73.80 63.10 -20.74
N ARG A 668 73.11 64.24 -20.72
CA ARG A 668 71.84 64.39 -19.98
C ARG A 668 70.79 63.37 -20.45
N ARG A 669 70.61 63.22 -21.76
CA ARG A 669 69.68 62.22 -22.33
C ARG A 669 70.04 60.78 -21.97
N MET A 670 71.33 60.46 -21.91
CA MET A 670 71.82 59.13 -21.48
C MET A 670 71.52 58.88 -20.00
N GLN A 671 71.77 59.87 -19.15
CA GLN A 671 71.44 59.79 -17.73
C GLN A 671 69.95 59.68 -17.48
N ASP A 672 69.13 60.43 -18.21
CA ASP A 672 67.67 60.35 -18.15
C ASP A 672 67.18 58.96 -18.59
N ALA A 673 67.83 58.35 -19.60
CA ALA A 673 67.54 56.97 -19.99
C ALA A 673 67.91 55.97 -18.89
N ALA A 674 69.08 56.11 -18.26
CA ALA A 674 69.53 55.25 -17.16
C ALA A 674 68.65 55.39 -15.91
N GLN A 675 68.26 56.62 -15.56
CA GLN A 675 67.34 56.90 -14.46
C GLN A 675 65.98 56.26 -14.69
N ARG A 676 65.44 56.36 -15.92
CA ARG A 676 64.17 55.71 -16.26
C ARG A 676 64.22 54.19 -16.15
N MET A 677 65.32 53.58 -16.61
CA MET A 677 65.48 52.12 -16.49
C MET A 677 65.54 51.70 -15.02
N GLN A 678 66.21 52.47 -14.16
CA GLN A 678 66.26 52.22 -12.73
C GLN A 678 64.84 52.26 -12.12
N THR A 679 64.07 53.32 -12.38
CA THR A 679 62.69 53.44 -11.89
C THR A 679 61.78 52.31 -12.40
N LEU A 680 61.94 51.88 -13.65
CA LEU A 680 61.17 50.75 -14.19
C LEU A 680 61.45 49.43 -13.47
N ILE A 681 62.72 49.18 -13.13
CA ILE A 681 63.13 47.98 -12.41
C ILE A 681 62.64 48.04 -10.95
N ASP A 682 62.75 49.21 -10.31
CA ASP A 682 62.24 49.43 -8.95
C ASP A 682 60.72 49.21 -8.87
N ASP A 683 59.97 49.70 -9.86
CA ASP A 683 58.52 49.50 -9.94
C ASP A 683 58.13 48.04 -10.20
N LEU A 684 58.91 47.32 -11.03
CA LEU A 684 58.70 45.89 -11.28
C LEU A 684 58.93 45.05 -10.02
N LEU A 685 60.01 45.35 -9.29
CA LEU A 685 60.30 44.73 -7.99
C LEU A 685 59.20 45.02 -6.98
N THR A 686 58.70 46.25 -6.96
CA THR A 686 57.61 46.67 -6.09
C THR A 686 56.33 45.88 -6.39
N LEU A 687 55.94 45.76 -7.65
CA LEU A 687 54.79 44.95 -8.07
C LEU A 687 54.92 43.47 -7.65
N SER A 688 56.12 42.89 -7.77
CA SER A 688 56.39 41.52 -7.32
C SER A 688 56.26 41.37 -5.81
N ARG A 689 56.73 42.35 -5.02
CA ARG A 689 56.73 42.29 -3.54
C ARG A 689 55.36 42.48 -2.90
N VAL A 690 54.42 43.15 -3.58
CA VAL A 690 53.06 43.39 -3.04
C VAL A 690 52.41 42.08 -2.58
N THR A 691 52.64 40.96 -3.29
CA THR A 691 52.04 39.65 -2.96
C THR A 691 52.89 38.77 -2.03
N THR A 692 54.23 38.88 -2.07
CA THR A 692 55.15 37.94 -1.38
C THR A 692 55.71 38.45 -0.05
N GLN A 693 55.72 39.76 0.21
CA GLN A 693 56.31 40.36 1.42
C GLN A 693 55.35 41.32 2.15
N GLY A 694 54.06 41.23 1.86
CA GLY A 694 53.09 42.09 2.51
C GLY A 694 52.97 41.80 4.01
N ARG A 695 52.83 42.86 4.81
CA ARG A 695 52.73 42.77 6.27
C ARG A 695 51.37 42.20 6.68
N PRO A 696 51.23 41.66 7.91
CA PRO A 696 49.94 41.25 8.44
C PRO A 696 48.95 42.42 8.42
N PHE A 697 47.68 42.13 8.14
CA PHE A 697 46.62 43.14 8.17
C PHE A 697 46.32 43.55 9.61
N VAL A 698 46.33 44.85 9.85
CA VAL A 698 46.04 45.48 11.15
C VAL A 698 44.93 46.50 10.98
N GLN A 699 44.33 46.98 12.06
CA GLN A 699 43.40 48.10 12.00
C GLN A 699 44.16 49.38 11.63
N VAL A 700 43.83 49.94 10.46
CA VAL A 700 44.46 51.13 9.89
C VAL A 700 43.42 52.23 9.77
N ASP A 701 43.65 53.38 10.41
CA ASP A 701 42.88 54.61 10.20
C ASP A 701 43.28 55.24 8.86
N LEU A 702 42.40 55.17 7.88
CA LEU A 702 42.65 55.71 6.54
C LEU A 702 42.78 57.25 6.54
N ASN A 703 42.18 57.95 7.50
CA ASN A 703 42.37 59.41 7.61
C ASN A 703 43.80 59.76 8.01
N ALA A 704 44.43 58.93 8.86
CA ALA A 704 45.84 59.10 9.20
C ALA A 704 46.72 58.90 7.96
N ILE A 705 46.49 57.81 7.21
CA ILE A 705 47.25 57.51 5.98
C ILE A 705 47.12 58.65 4.95
N VAL A 706 45.91 59.13 4.68
CA VAL A 706 45.71 60.23 3.70
C VAL A 706 46.41 61.51 4.18
N ARG A 707 46.36 61.85 5.47
CA ARG A 707 47.10 63.00 6.02
C ARG A 707 48.60 62.88 5.85
N GLU A 708 49.15 61.70 6.12
CA GLU A 708 50.58 61.45 5.93
C GLU A 708 50.99 61.58 4.46
N VAL A 709 50.19 61.04 3.54
CA VAL A 709 50.44 61.17 2.08
C VAL A 709 50.35 62.63 1.62
N MET A 710 49.41 63.41 2.15
CA MET A 710 49.34 64.85 1.86
C MET A 710 50.58 65.59 2.35
N GLY A 711 51.14 65.21 3.51
CA GLY A 711 52.42 65.74 4.00
C GLY A 711 53.60 65.37 3.09
N ASP A 712 53.65 64.12 2.62
CA ASP A 712 54.70 63.67 1.69
C ASP A 712 54.65 64.43 0.33
N LEU A 713 53.48 64.95 -0.05
CA LEU A 713 53.23 65.68 -1.30
C LEU A 713 53.11 67.21 -1.13
N GLU A 714 53.43 67.76 0.06
CA GLU A 714 53.23 69.17 0.41
C GLU A 714 53.85 70.13 -0.63
N ALA A 715 55.11 69.91 -1.00
CA ALA A 715 55.80 70.73 -1.99
C ALA A 715 55.12 70.73 -3.37
N LEU A 716 54.60 69.56 -3.80
CA LEU A 716 53.88 69.44 -5.07
C LEU A 716 52.51 70.11 -5.01
N ILE A 717 51.85 70.04 -3.85
CA ILE A 717 50.55 70.69 -3.60
C ILE A 717 50.72 72.22 -3.65
N GLU A 718 51.74 72.76 -2.99
CA GLU A 718 52.06 74.20 -3.00
C GLU A 718 52.44 74.70 -4.39
N GLU A 719 53.32 73.98 -5.11
CA GLU A 719 53.76 74.37 -6.46
C GLU A 719 52.59 74.41 -7.46
N THR A 720 51.62 73.50 -7.31
CA THR A 720 50.53 73.33 -8.27
C THR A 720 49.21 74.00 -7.85
N GLY A 721 49.14 74.53 -6.63
CA GLY A 721 47.91 75.06 -6.04
C GLY A 721 46.82 74.00 -5.85
N ALA A 722 47.21 72.74 -5.63
CA ALA A 722 46.26 71.63 -5.52
C ALA A 722 45.34 71.79 -4.31
N ARG A 723 44.05 71.50 -4.49
CA ARG A 723 43.09 71.40 -3.39
C ARG A 723 42.65 69.94 -3.23
N ILE A 724 42.82 69.40 -2.02
CA ILE A 724 42.42 68.03 -1.69
C ILE A 724 41.36 68.10 -0.59
N ASP A 725 40.13 67.71 -0.91
CA ASP A 725 39.04 67.59 0.07
C ASP A 725 38.79 66.09 0.35
N ALA A 726 38.90 65.66 1.61
CA ALA A 726 38.68 64.27 2.02
C ALA A 726 37.55 64.17 3.05
N ASP A 727 36.56 63.32 2.76
CA ASP A 727 35.50 62.95 3.70
C ASP A 727 36.06 62.07 4.84
N PRO A 728 35.37 61.96 6.00
CA PRO A 728 35.77 61.03 7.05
C PRO A 728 35.83 59.58 6.54
N LEU A 729 37.04 59.03 6.45
CA LEU A 729 37.27 57.65 6.02
C LEU A 729 37.19 56.67 7.21
N PRO A 730 36.82 55.40 7.01
CA PRO A 730 36.73 54.43 8.09
C PRO A 730 38.09 53.83 8.44
N THR A 731 38.18 53.22 9.63
CA THR A 731 39.27 52.29 9.98
C THR A 731 39.00 50.93 9.35
N ILE A 732 39.98 50.37 8.63
CA ILE A 732 39.86 49.07 7.96
C ILE A 732 40.99 48.10 8.36
N TRP A 733 40.76 46.79 8.17
CA TRP A 733 41.82 45.78 8.27
C TRP A 733 42.67 45.75 6.99
N ALA A 734 43.87 46.31 7.05
CA ALA A 734 44.74 46.43 5.88
C ALA A 734 46.23 46.46 6.24
N ASP A 735 47.08 46.40 5.21
CA ASP A 735 48.52 46.68 5.32
C ASP A 735 48.76 48.20 5.20
N PRO A 736 49.23 48.89 6.26
CA PRO A 736 49.35 50.34 6.27
C PRO A 736 50.32 50.88 5.21
N ILE A 737 51.38 50.12 4.87
CA ILE A 737 52.35 50.55 3.85
C ILE A 737 51.72 50.50 2.46
N GLN A 738 50.96 49.45 2.18
CA GLN A 738 50.29 49.30 0.89
C GLN A 738 49.12 50.28 0.74
N MET A 739 48.39 50.58 1.80
CA MET A 739 47.36 51.63 1.78
C MET A 739 47.98 53.01 1.52
N ARG A 740 49.10 53.33 2.17
CA ARG A 740 49.85 54.56 1.89
C ARG A 740 50.25 54.65 0.42
N GLN A 741 50.81 53.57 -0.12
CA GLN A 741 51.24 53.52 -1.52
C GLN A 741 50.07 53.66 -2.50
N LEU A 742 48.92 53.03 -2.21
CA LEU A 742 47.69 53.16 -2.99
C LEU A 742 47.23 54.62 -3.09
N PHE A 743 47.10 55.30 -1.94
CA PHE A 743 46.68 56.71 -1.91
C PHE A 743 47.73 57.65 -2.52
N GLN A 744 49.02 57.43 -2.26
CA GLN A 744 50.09 58.22 -2.85
C GLN A 744 50.08 58.15 -4.38
N ASN A 745 49.91 56.95 -4.95
CA ASN A 745 49.86 56.77 -6.39
C ASN A 745 48.63 57.45 -7.02
N LEU A 746 47.46 57.35 -6.37
CA LEU A 746 46.24 57.98 -6.89
C LEU A 746 46.30 59.50 -6.80
N ILE A 747 46.67 60.05 -5.63
CA ILE A 747 46.75 61.50 -5.41
C ILE A 747 47.84 62.12 -6.29
N SER A 748 49.03 61.51 -6.36
CA SER A 748 50.12 61.99 -7.22
C SER A 748 49.73 61.98 -8.69
N ASN A 749 49.02 60.93 -9.16
CA ASN A 749 48.50 60.89 -10.52
C ASN A 749 47.48 62.01 -10.78
N SER A 750 46.57 62.27 -9.85
CA SER A 750 45.56 63.32 -9.98
C SER A 750 46.18 64.74 -10.03
N ILE A 751 47.26 65.00 -9.29
CA ILE A 751 47.99 66.29 -9.38
C ILE A 751 48.78 66.40 -10.70
N LYS A 752 49.36 65.28 -11.14
CA LYS A 752 50.21 65.21 -12.33
C LYS A 752 49.42 65.34 -13.63
N PHE A 753 48.26 64.69 -13.74
CA PHE A 753 47.40 64.71 -14.93
C PHE A 753 46.37 65.86 -14.89
N ARG A 754 46.78 67.02 -14.35
CA ARG A 754 45.97 68.23 -14.31
C ARG A 754 45.79 68.86 -15.68
N ARG A 755 44.70 69.61 -15.85
CA ARG A 755 44.53 70.50 -17.01
C ARG A 755 45.49 71.69 -16.88
N PRO A 756 46.11 72.17 -17.99
CA PRO A 756 46.90 73.39 -17.95
C PRO A 756 46.06 74.56 -17.41
N GLU A 757 46.67 75.39 -16.56
CA GLU A 757 46.07 76.62 -16.01
C GLU A 757 44.86 76.45 -15.05
N ILE A 758 44.44 75.20 -14.78
CA ILE A 758 43.38 74.90 -13.81
C ILE A 758 44.02 74.22 -12.57
N PRO A 759 43.84 74.78 -11.36
CA PRO A 759 44.30 74.14 -10.14
C PRO A 759 43.68 72.74 -9.98
N PRO A 760 44.47 71.70 -9.68
CA PRO A 760 43.95 70.36 -9.50
C PRO A 760 43.09 70.30 -8.24
N HIS A 761 41.88 69.77 -8.38
CA HIS A 761 40.93 69.56 -7.29
C HIS A 761 40.66 68.06 -7.18
N ILE A 762 40.95 67.51 -6.02
CA ILE A 762 40.85 66.07 -5.73
C ILE A 762 39.85 65.88 -4.58
N GLN A 763 38.86 65.03 -4.78
CA GLN A 763 37.85 64.67 -3.80
C GLN A 763 37.97 63.20 -3.43
N ILE A 764 38.19 62.91 -2.14
CA ILE A 764 38.23 61.54 -1.62
C ILE A 764 36.97 61.33 -0.78
N ARG A 765 36.04 60.50 -1.27
CA ARG A 765 34.71 60.29 -0.67
C ARG A 765 34.50 58.85 -0.23
N LEU A 766 33.80 58.67 0.88
CA LEU A 766 33.25 57.37 1.28
C LEU A 766 31.87 57.19 0.66
N VAL A 767 31.70 56.22 -0.23
CA VAL A 767 30.40 55.94 -0.86
C VAL A 767 29.66 54.89 -0.04
N GLN A 768 28.62 55.31 0.68
CA GLN A 768 27.89 54.44 1.61
C GLN A 768 26.84 53.53 0.97
N ASP A 769 26.46 53.74 -0.29
CA ASP A 769 25.77 52.75 -1.15
C ASP A 769 25.89 53.25 -2.61
N GLY A 770 26.50 52.47 -3.50
CA GLY A 770 26.75 52.84 -4.89
C GLY A 770 26.31 51.75 -5.88
N PRO A 771 25.81 52.11 -7.08
CA PRO A 771 25.16 51.21 -8.03
C PRO A 771 26.21 50.33 -8.74
N GLY A 772 26.53 49.18 -8.17
CA GLY A 772 27.54 48.29 -8.73
C GLY A 772 27.47 46.83 -8.29
N SER A 773 26.53 46.47 -7.42
CA SER A 773 26.21 45.05 -7.17
C SER A 773 25.33 44.54 -8.31
N SER A 774 25.87 44.49 -9.52
CA SER A 774 25.31 43.66 -10.56
C SER A 774 25.47 42.22 -10.12
N ALA A 775 24.33 41.65 -9.74
CA ALA A 775 24.11 40.24 -9.48
C ALA A 775 24.80 39.38 -10.56
N ASP A 776 25.95 38.81 -10.22
CA ASP A 776 26.34 37.55 -10.83
C ASP A 776 25.60 36.46 -10.07
N THR A 777 24.75 35.78 -10.82
CA THR A 777 23.75 34.85 -10.33
C THR A 777 24.44 33.53 -10.01
N SER A 778 24.63 33.26 -8.72
CA SER A 778 24.80 31.90 -8.21
C SER A 778 24.00 31.78 -6.92
N PRO A 779 23.13 30.76 -6.78
CA PRO A 779 22.26 30.64 -5.61
C PRO A 779 23.11 30.36 -4.36
N PRO A 780 22.71 30.89 -3.18
CA PRO A 780 23.45 30.72 -1.96
C PRO A 780 23.27 29.29 -1.44
N ASN A 781 24.38 28.54 -1.37
CA ASN A 781 24.42 27.30 -0.61
C ASN A 781 24.41 27.67 0.89
N GLU A 782 23.39 27.19 1.59
CA GLU A 782 23.16 27.36 3.02
C GLU A 782 24.32 26.74 3.82
N ALA A 783 25.10 27.58 4.50
CA ALA A 783 25.78 27.33 5.80
C ALA A 783 26.92 28.35 6.02
N ARG A 784 26.59 29.62 6.26
CA ARG A 784 27.53 30.55 6.93
C ARG A 784 26.79 31.42 7.94
N SER A 785 26.86 31.00 9.19
CA SER A 785 26.53 31.79 10.37
C SER A 785 27.56 32.92 10.51
N ASN A 786 27.29 34.05 9.87
CA ASN A 786 27.69 35.42 10.23
C ASN A 786 27.21 36.35 9.10
N PRO A 787 26.52 37.47 9.39
CA PRO A 787 26.17 38.44 8.35
C PRO A 787 27.46 38.98 7.71
N PRO A 788 27.56 39.07 6.37
CA PRO A 788 28.71 39.70 5.73
C PRO A 788 28.69 41.19 6.07
N GLU A 789 29.70 41.63 6.83
CA GLU A 789 29.97 43.06 7.05
C GLU A 789 30.13 43.74 5.69
N LYS A 790 29.40 44.85 5.47
CA LYS A 790 29.34 45.53 4.16
C LYS A 790 30.75 45.94 3.71
N PRO A 791 31.11 45.74 2.42
CA PRO A 791 32.38 46.22 1.87
C PRO A 791 32.42 47.76 1.88
N VAL A 792 33.60 48.32 2.15
CA VAL A 792 33.86 49.76 2.15
C VAL A 792 34.23 50.20 0.74
N THR A 793 33.54 51.21 0.20
CA THR A 793 33.86 51.78 -1.12
C THR A 793 34.35 53.21 -0.99
N ILE A 794 35.57 53.45 -1.48
CA ILE A 794 36.26 54.75 -1.48
C ILE A 794 36.32 55.24 -2.93
N LEU A 795 35.93 56.49 -3.14
CA LEU A 795 35.97 57.14 -4.44
C LEU A 795 37.01 58.26 -4.41
N VAL A 796 37.97 58.22 -5.34
CA VAL A 796 38.93 59.31 -5.58
C VAL A 796 38.59 59.95 -6.92
N GLU A 797 38.10 61.18 -6.90
CA GLU A 797 37.72 61.95 -8.09
C GLU A 797 38.65 63.15 -8.27
N ASP A 798 39.10 63.40 -9.49
CA ASP A 798 39.89 64.59 -9.85
C ASP A 798 39.24 65.40 -10.98
N ASN A 799 39.65 66.65 -11.14
CA ASN A 799 39.22 67.54 -12.22
C ASN A 799 40.25 67.65 -13.37
N GLY A 800 41.06 66.59 -13.57
CA GLY A 800 42.17 66.55 -14.51
C GLY A 800 41.77 66.44 -15.98
N ILE A 801 42.70 65.98 -16.82
CA ILE A 801 42.49 65.81 -18.27
C ILE A 801 41.52 64.66 -18.61
N GLY A 802 41.32 63.71 -17.69
CA GLY A 802 40.53 62.50 -17.91
C GLY A 802 41.02 61.62 -19.05
N PHE A 803 40.30 60.54 -19.35
CA PHE A 803 40.63 59.60 -20.42
C PHE A 803 39.37 58.98 -21.04
N ASP A 804 39.50 58.34 -22.20
CA ASP A 804 38.42 57.59 -22.85
C ASP A 804 38.21 56.24 -22.14
N ASN A 805 36.97 55.96 -21.72
CA ASN A 805 36.58 54.74 -21.03
C ASN A 805 36.92 53.44 -21.78
N ALA A 806 37.15 53.47 -23.10
CA ALA A 806 37.71 52.34 -23.85
C ALA A 806 39.09 51.86 -23.31
N TYR A 807 39.77 52.71 -22.55
CA TYR A 807 41.04 52.42 -21.90
C TYR A 807 40.93 52.13 -20.40
N ALA A 808 39.73 52.16 -19.80
CA ALA A 808 39.53 52.02 -18.36
C ALA A 808 40.12 50.73 -17.75
N GLU A 809 40.10 49.62 -18.49
CA GLU A 809 40.78 48.37 -18.07
C GLU A 809 42.26 48.34 -18.43
N LYS A 810 42.65 49.04 -19.50
CA LYS A 810 44.03 49.05 -20.01
C LYS A 810 44.96 49.88 -19.14
N ILE A 811 44.48 50.95 -18.50
CA ILE A 811 45.32 51.83 -17.65
C ILE A 811 45.92 51.11 -16.44
N PHE A 812 45.34 49.97 -16.03
CA PHE A 812 45.85 49.15 -14.94
C PHE A 812 46.80 48.04 -15.40
N GLN A 813 47.04 47.88 -16.72
CA GLN A 813 48.03 46.93 -17.22
C GLN A 813 49.45 47.49 -17.00
N PRO A 814 50.42 46.65 -16.61
CA PRO A 814 51.81 47.07 -16.46
C PRO A 814 52.35 47.74 -17.73
N PHE A 815 53.11 48.83 -17.56
CA PHE A 815 53.74 49.62 -18.64
C PHE A 815 52.78 50.35 -19.60
N GLN A 816 51.47 50.36 -19.34
CA GLN A 816 50.52 51.05 -20.19
C GLN A 816 50.50 52.57 -19.91
N ARG A 817 50.54 53.39 -20.97
CA ARG A 817 50.43 54.85 -20.90
C ARG A 817 49.48 55.37 -21.99
N LEU A 818 48.62 56.33 -21.65
CA LEU A 818 47.69 56.95 -22.60
C LEU A 818 48.23 58.23 -23.25
N HIS A 819 49.17 58.92 -22.60
CA HIS A 819 49.79 60.13 -23.11
C HIS A 819 51.29 59.95 -23.35
N GLY A 820 51.78 60.60 -24.42
CA GLY A 820 53.16 60.52 -24.87
C GLY A 820 54.17 61.03 -23.83
N ARG A 821 55.42 60.56 -23.94
CA ARG A 821 56.51 60.86 -23.00
C ARG A 821 56.85 62.34 -22.85
N ALA A 822 56.59 63.15 -23.88
CA ALA A 822 56.85 64.59 -23.84
C ALA A 822 55.80 65.37 -23.02
N GLN A 823 54.65 64.76 -22.70
CA GLN A 823 53.52 65.46 -22.09
C GLN A 823 53.40 65.21 -20.58
N PHE A 824 53.75 64.01 -20.10
CA PHE A 824 53.73 63.65 -18.68
C PHE A 824 54.83 62.62 -18.33
N GLU A 825 55.47 62.74 -17.17
CA GLU A 825 56.53 61.81 -16.73
C GLU A 825 55.98 60.47 -16.21
N GLY A 826 56.83 59.51 -15.84
CA GLY A 826 56.45 58.25 -15.19
C GLY A 826 56.48 56.96 -16.03
N THR A 827 56.47 55.82 -15.35
CA THR A 827 56.73 54.47 -15.88
C THR A 827 55.49 53.72 -16.39
N GLY A 828 54.29 54.14 -15.98
CA GLY A 828 53.04 53.41 -16.26
C GLY A 828 52.76 52.24 -15.31
N MET A 829 53.51 52.12 -14.21
CA MET A 829 53.35 51.02 -13.24
C MET A 829 52.43 51.36 -12.07
N GLY A 830 52.24 52.65 -11.75
CA GLY A 830 51.52 53.09 -10.55
C GLY A 830 50.10 52.52 -10.41
N LEU A 831 49.29 52.55 -11.47
CA LEU A 831 47.92 52.00 -11.42
C LEU A 831 47.90 50.46 -11.40
N ALA A 832 48.85 49.80 -12.06
CA ALA A 832 49.01 48.34 -11.95
C ALA A 832 49.35 47.90 -10.52
N ILE A 833 50.18 48.68 -9.82
CA ILE A 833 50.48 48.50 -8.39
C ILE A 833 49.22 48.72 -7.55
N CYS A 834 48.43 49.78 -7.82
CA CYS A 834 47.15 50.01 -7.14
C CYS A 834 46.19 48.82 -7.28
N ARG A 835 46.03 48.28 -8.49
CA ARG A 835 45.21 47.09 -8.74
C ARG A 835 45.70 45.90 -7.94
N ARG A 836 47.01 45.64 -7.96
CA ARG A 836 47.58 44.50 -7.23
C ARG A 836 47.43 44.63 -5.70
N ILE A 837 47.58 45.84 -5.17
CA ILE A 837 47.34 46.13 -3.74
C ILE A 837 45.89 45.82 -3.39
N VAL A 838 44.93 46.32 -4.17
CA VAL A 838 43.50 46.13 -3.91
C VAL A 838 43.09 44.66 -4.05
N GLU A 839 43.61 43.94 -5.05
CA GLU A 839 43.41 42.49 -5.22
C GLU A 839 43.95 41.68 -4.03
N ARG A 840 45.14 42.03 -3.50
CA ARG A 840 45.70 41.38 -2.31
C ARG A 840 44.81 41.57 -1.08
N HIS A 841 44.12 42.70 -0.99
CA HIS A 841 43.15 42.96 0.08
C HIS A 841 41.77 42.38 -0.23
N ASN A 842 41.66 41.46 -1.21
CA ASN A 842 40.42 40.84 -1.67
C ASN A 842 39.36 41.87 -2.12
N GLY A 843 39.81 43.02 -2.63
CA GLY A 843 38.98 44.11 -3.11
C GLY A 843 38.96 44.24 -4.64
N THR A 844 38.24 45.24 -5.13
CA THR A 844 38.17 45.59 -6.55
C THR A 844 38.44 47.07 -6.78
N ILE A 845 39.20 47.40 -7.83
CA ILE A 845 39.41 48.78 -8.27
C ILE A 845 38.85 48.98 -9.68
N ARG A 846 38.08 50.06 -9.88
CA ARG A 846 37.55 50.50 -11.17
C ARG A 846 37.92 51.95 -11.43
N ALA A 847 38.00 52.33 -12.70
CA ALA A 847 38.23 53.71 -13.11
C ALA A 847 37.23 54.15 -14.17
N GLU A 848 36.80 55.39 -14.10
CA GLU A 848 35.97 56.05 -15.10
C GLU A 848 36.60 57.40 -15.43
N GLY A 849 36.76 57.69 -16.72
CA GLY A 849 37.35 58.93 -17.21
C GLY A 849 36.37 59.70 -18.08
N ARG A 850 36.45 61.02 -18.02
CA ARG A 850 35.78 61.92 -18.99
C ARG A 850 36.78 62.95 -19.47
N LEU A 851 37.00 62.99 -20.79
CA LEU A 851 37.91 63.94 -21.43
C LEU A 851 37.63 65.39 -20.95
N ASN A 852 38.67 66.04 -20.44
CA ASN A 852 38.69 67.38 -19.86
C ASN A 852 37.76 67.62 -18.67
N GLN A 853 37.20 66.56 -18.07
CA GLN A 853 36.37 66.62 -16.86
C GLN A 853 36.99 65.85 -15.69
N GLY A 854 38.07 65.11 -15.92
CA GLY A 854 38.83 64.39 -14.91
C GLY A 854 38.58 62.88 -14.88
N ALA A 855 39.04 62.24 -13.80
CA ALA A 855 38.95 60.80 -13.60
C ALA A 855 38.41 60.45 -12.20
N CYS A 856 37.70 59.32 -12.13
CA CYS A 856 37.13 58.75 -10.92
C CYS A 856 37.67 57.33 -10.71
N PHE A 857 38.24 57.06 -9.54
CA PHE A 857 38.72 55.73 -9.13
C PHE A 857 37.89 55.20 -7.98
N TRP A 858 37.22 54.07 -8.22
CA TRP A 858 36.38 53.36 -7.26
C TRP A 858 37.16 52.19 -6.65
N ILE A 859 37.34 52.20 -5.33
CA ILE A 859 38.11 51.20 -4.59
C ILE A 859 37.17 50.55 -3.58
N THR A 860 36.89 49.26 -3.75
CA THR A 860 36.05 48.50 -2.84
C THR A 860 36.89 47.49 -2.08
N LEU A 861 36.89 47.57 -0.75
CA LEU A 861 37.66 46.70 0.15
C LEU A 861 36.74 45.99 1.16
N PRO A 862 36.93 44.69 1.43
CA PRO A 862 36.24 44.02 2.52
C PRO A 862 36.76 44.52 3.86
N ASN A 863 35.87 44.94 4.76
CA ASN A 863 36.26 45.39 6.10
C ASN A 863 36.08 44.25 7.13
N VAL A 864 36.75 43.12 6.90
CA VAL A 864 36.63 41.92 7.75
C VAL A 864 37.98 41.63 8.39
N ALA A 865 37.98 41.30 9.68
CA ALA A 865 39.19 40.81 10.34
C ALA A 865 39.72 39.56 9.60
N PRO A 866 41.03 39.47 9.33
CA PRO A 866 41.60 38.27 8.72
C PRO A 866 41.26 37.08 9.61
N LYS A 867 40.64 36.03 9.02
CA LYS A 867 40.52 34.76 9.73
C LYS A 867 41.93 34.25 10.00
N PRO A 868 42.22 33.68 11.19
CA PRO A 868 43.45 32.93 11.38
C PRO A 868 43.42 31.76 10.41
N GLU A 869 44.03 31.90 9.24
CA GLU A 869 44.34 30.80 8.34
C GLU A 869 45.53 30.05 8.91
N ASP A 870 45.42 28.73 8.90
CA ASP A 870 46.41 27.77 9.35
C ASP A 870 47.80 28.14 8.87
N SER A 871 48.64 28.57 9.80
CA SER A 871 50.09 28.53 9.65
C SER A 871 50.51 27.05 9.60
N GLN A 872 50.32 26.40 8.46
CA GLN A 872 51.14 25.26 8.06
C GLN A 872 52.40 25.84 7.41
N GLY A 873 53.46 25.88 8.22
CA GLY A 873 54.82 26.11 7.76
C GLY A 873 55.46 24.86 7.19
#